data_AF-A0A2E6EKI5-F1
#
_entry.id   AF-A0A2E6EKI5-F1
#
_cell.length_a   1.000
_cell.length_b   1.000
_cell.length_c   1.000
_cell.angle_alpha   90.00
_cell.angle_beta   90.00
_cell.angle_gamma   90.00
#
_symmetry.space_group_name_H-M   'P 1'
#
loop_
_entity.id
_entity.type
_entity.pdbx_description
1 polymer ?
#
loop_
_entity_poly.entity_id
_entity_poly.type
_entity_poly.pdbx_seq_one_letter_code
_entity_poly.pdbx_strand_id
1 'polypeptide(L)'
;MPRPQRAALVIFFSLTLLPFTVHGAEGEALDPVLAALELELERSQQLLAEKELKPYFIGLEAVEVQRVSISAEEGGLHGYRPDRRRWVHADVRLGTPELDSTHPLRDSDADYSGSGGVLGIGEDVGVLRRRIWEEVERRYREARERLQQVEADRQVLVEEENRALDLAPVEIHEDLGSAATLDGLDRVALEDSIRQASAIFSASSSALDPSVSVAAEAYTQWFVSTEGQRIRHSNVYYRMSLVADSIAPGGDRIQLSESVDSSRPEGLPGTADLVAAARRLDERLMALVAAQREDPYSGPAILSGRAAAVFFHEIFGHRVEGSRLKQVDSGQTFLNKVGDSILPAFISVHDDPTLKSAEGIDLRGSYAYDNQGVRSSRVALVENGVLKGFLESRSPSTEGRTSNAHGRRQPLRAVVARQGNLLVTAHQSVSEKQLREQLRQRARQAGLEYGLYIDDISGGFTFTGTYMPNAYQINVLLAHRVYVDGRPDELVRGIDFIGTPLQTFSNIIAAGDQREVFNGSCGAESGWVPVSAVAPSMLVAQVEAQRQMKGQAKSPLLPPPPATEEGSGDRLLGQLSAAVTRATEELTLPGAPRPAWTEVSVRDFDQHRAVAEFGALVSESGAPSRPANLEVVVGDQKLNSSRISGGSITTLPQSGVAARLVVEDLGENVPRDFWLIADISFKAALQRLAFKASARAQVVGEEPPPDLSPAPVVQHLAGRAHAAIPRGHLNQIATQTSAKLRDLGLHNGSVSARTIRGNEYLVRSDGTQVVQPYGYTVVWAAAAAVRGDGLRVGMTRQWLARTEEQLPGIEQLGAEVRRMGEALKHRMQASEVPYYEGPVLFEGAAAAQLLVQLLAPSLRGTPPVPQPGRSYQQQTRRGPRLNRKVLPAGWRVSDDPRRRHEQLPGGYDYDQEGVQAEPVELVRDGRVVDFVMSRVPRSELAGSNGHARGGLGGQLAGRLADWSVVPGRGLSSRAMDRALARAQRSAGLERVLVIRALDRSSAGRLGRVSEAVWRYGDGREEPVLALEFLGVDRRSLRDIVAASAEQQTYGYLASTSAGGKIGSTSGMPTVIRAPRGLLLEQLELAYPGSSQKPFAIPPPPLLAEQDGS
;
A
#
# COMPACT_ATOMS: atom_id res chain seq x y z
N MET A 1 -52.94 70.33 -20.84
CA MET A 1 -53.53 69.17 -21.54
C MET A 1 -53.06 69.20 -23.00
N PRO A 2 -52.84 68.08 -23.71
CA PRO A 2 -52.97 66.65 -23.37
C PRO A 2 -51.67 65.81 -23.60
N ARG A 3 -51.75 64.51 -23.26
CA ARG A 3 -50.92 63.35 -23.70
C ARG A 3 -51.42 62.82 -25.08
N PRO A 4 -50.86 61.77 -25.73
CA PRO A 4 -49.52 61.13 -25.68
C PRO A 4 -48.96 60.74 -27.10
N GLN A 5 -47.81 60.03 -27.13
CA GLN A 5 -47.37 58.97 -28.08
C GLN A 5 -46.13 59.18 -28.99
N ARG A 6 -45.18 58.23 -28.78
CA ARG A 6 -44.35 57.41 -29.70
C ARG A 6 -43.28 58.05 -30.60
N ALA A 7 -42.03 57.56 -30.41
CA ALA A 7 -41.15 56.89 -31.39
C ALA A 7 -39.65 57.30 -31.34
N ALA A 8 -38.81 56.27 -31.16
CA ALA A 8 -37.53 55.95 -31.83
C ALA A 8 -36.19 56.69 -31.53
N LEU A 9 -35.17 55.82 -31.37
CA LEU A 9 -33.81 55.84 -31.95
C LEU A 9 -32.59 56.27 -31.08
N VAL A 10 -31.85 55.23 -30.64
CA VAL A 10 -30.39 54.98 -30.60
C VAL A 10 -29.41 56.17 -30.46
N ILE A 11 -28.49 56.08 -29.48
CA ILE A 11 -27.00 56.08 -29.63
C ILE A 11 -26.32 55.81 -28.26
N PHE A 12 -25.21 55.07 -28.32
CA PHE A 12 -24.34 54.52 -27.28
C PHE A 12 -23.93 55.46 -26.12
N PHE A 13 -23.84 54.90 -24.91
CA PHE A 13 -22.91 55.37 -23.87
C PHE A 13 -22.17 54.18 -23.24
N SER A 14 -20.84 54.28 -23.25
CA SER A 14 -19.86 53.38 -22.64
C SER A 14 -19.95 53.38 -21.12
N LEU A 15 -20.01 52.19 -20.49
CA LEU A 15 -19.77 52.03 -19.05
C LEU A 15 -18.34 51.50 -18.81
N THR A 16 -17.51 52.34 -18.23
CA THR A 16 -16.19 52.02 -17.67
C THR A 16 -16.33 51.15 -16.41
N LEU A 17 -15.68 49.99 -16.41
CA LEU A 17 -15.44 49.15 -15.24
C LEU A 17 -14.36 49.79 -14.35
N LEU A 18 -14.68 50.02 -13.07
CA LEU A 18 -13.72 50.35 -12.02
C LEU A 18 -13.20 49.05 -11.38
N PRO A 19 -11.88 48.89 -11.15
CA PRO A 19 -11.34 47.75 -10.44
C PRO A 19 -11.51 47.94 -8.92
N PHE A 20 -11.96 46.89 -8.23
CA PHE A 20 -11.94 46.83 -6.77
C PHE A 20 -10.49 46.68 -6.28
N THR A 21 -9.98 47.68 -5.58
CA THR A 21 -8.72 47.59 -4.83
C THR A 21 -8.96 46.85 -3.51
N VAL A 22 -8.38 45.66 -3.37
CA VAL A 22 -8.22 44.96 -2.08
C VAL A 22 -7.23 45.78 -1.25
N HIS A 23 -7.69 46.36 -0.14
CA HIS A 23 -6.80 46.89 0.89
C HIS A 23 -6.26 45.72 1.70
N GLY A 24 -4.94 45.52 1.63
CA GLY A 24 -4.22 44.46 2.32
C GLY A 24 -4.23 44.64 3.84
N ALA A 25 -4.60 43.57 4.54
CA ALA A 25 -4.03 43.25 5.83
C ALA A 25 -2.65 42.61 5.59
N GLU A 26 -1.67 42.97 6.41
CA GLU A 26 -0.30 42.47 6.31
C GLU A 26 -0.24 40.93 6.45
N GLY A 27 0.15 40.25 5.36
CA GLY A 27 1.21 39.24 5.40
C GLY A 27 0.89 37.80 5.83
N GLU A 28 -0.24 37.21 5.43
CA GLU A 28 -0.29 35.74 5.28
C GLU A 28 -0.10 35.42 3.78
N ALA A 29 0.96 34.69 3.43
CA ALA A 29 1.11 34.20 2.07
C ALA A 29 -0.13 33.38 1.70
N LEU A 30 -0.75 33.66 0.54
CA LEU A 30 -1.92 32.94 0.03
C LEU A 30 -1.67 31.43 0.09
N ASP A 31 -2.52 30.70 0.83
CA ASP A 31 -2.48 29.24 0.95
C ASP A 31 -2.66 28.59 -0.43
N PRO A 32 -1.62 27.96 -1.01
CA PRO A 32 -1.67 27.50 -2.39
C PRO A 32 -2.63 26.33 -2.62
N VAL A 33 -2.87 25.51 -1.59
CA VAL A 33 -3.82 24.40 -1.65
C VAL A 33 -5.24 24.93 -1.68
N LEU A 34 -5.56 25.85 -0.77
CA LEU A 34 -6.86 26.50 -0.73
C LEU A 34 -7.17 27.24 -2.03
N ALA A 35 -6.21 28.04 -2.52
CA ALA A 35 -6.34 28.76 -3.78
C ALA A 35 -6.57 27.81 -4.98
N ALA A 36 -5.89 26.66 -5.01
CA ALA A 36 -6.08 25.67 -6.07
C ALA A 36 -7.48 25.03 -6.02
N LEU A 37 -8.01 24.74 -4.83
CA LEU A 37 -9.36 24.21 -4.67
C LEU A 37 -10.41 25.22 -5.11
N GLU A 38 -10.31 26.47 -4.66
CA GLU A 38 -11.26 27.55 -4.99
C GLU A 38 -11.32 27.82 -6.50
N LEU A 39 -10.15 28.02 -7.13
CA LEU A 39 -10.05 28.31 -8.55
C LEU A 39 -10.56 27.16 -9.42
N GLU A 40 -10.39 25.90 -8.98
CA GLU A 40 -10.90 24.76 -9.74
C GLU A 40 -12.37 24.47 -9.46
N LEU A 41 -12.87 24.74 -8.25
CA LEU A 41 -14.29 24.69 -7.90
C LEU A 41 -15.09 25.65 -8.77
N GLU A 42 -14.70 26.93 -8.78
CA GLU A 42 -15.39 27.98 -9.56
C GLU A 42 -15.41 27.63 -11.05
N ARG A 43 -14.26 27.24 -11.60
CA ARG A 43 -14.14 26.86 -13.02
C ARG A 43 -14.99 25.63 -13.36
N SER A 44 -14.95 24.60 -12.52
CA SER A 44 -15.71 23.37 -12.74
C SER A 44 -17.21 23.63 -12.68
N GLN A 45 -17.67 24.44 -11.72
CA GLN A 45 -19.07 24.84 -11.60
C GLN A 45 -19.56 25.56 -12.86
N GLN A 46 -18.79 26.54 -13.36
CA GLN A 46 -19.12 27.28 -14.59
C GLN A 46 -19.23 26.35 -15.80
N LEU A 47 -18.25 25.46 -16.01
CA LEU A 47 -18.21 24.57 -17.18
C LEU A 47 -19.24 23.43 -17.12
N LEU A 48 -19.57 22.94 -15.92
CA LEU A 48 -20.56 21.88 -15.74
C LEU A 48 -22.00 22.42 -15.78
N ALA A 49 -22.23 23.72 -15.51
CA ALA A 49 -23.54 24.35 -15.62
C ALA A 49 -24.10 24.35 -17.06
N GLU A 50 -23.24 24.19 -18.06
CA GLU A 50 -23.59 24.07 -19.48
C GLU A 50 -23.94 22.63 -19.92
N LYS A 51 -23.76 21.64 -19.04
CA LYS A 51 -24.07 20.23 -19.35
C LYS A 51 -25.56 19.94 -19.12
N GLU A 52 -26.03 18.89 -19.77
CA GLU A 52 -27.42 18.42 -19.65
C GLU A 52 -27.76 18.05 -18.20
N LEU A 53 -26.90 17.27 -17.55
CA LEU A 53 -27.00 16.93 -16.13
C LEU A 53 -26.10 17.86 -15.33
N LYS A 54 -26.69 18.88 -14.73
CA LYS A 54 -25.96 19.90 -13.96
C LYS A 54 -25.75 19.42 -12.53
N PRO A 55 -24.52 19.53 -11.99
CA PRO A 55 -24.31 19.35 -10.56
C PRO A 55 -25.06 20.42 -9.77
N TYR A 56 -25.87 19.99 -8.79
CA TYR A 56 -26.47 20.92 -7.84
C TYR A 56 -25.55 21.18 -6.64
N PHE A 57 -24.57 20.30 -6.41
CA PHE A 57 -23.55 20.44 -5.38
C PHE A 57 -22.19 19.93 -5.89
N ILE A 58 -21.13 20.70 -5.61
CA ILE A 58 -19.75 20.26 -5.69
C ILE A 58 -19.03 20.62 -4.39
N GLY A 59 -18.41 19.65 -3.74
CA GLY A 59 -17.52 19.84 -2.60
C GLY A 59 -16.12 19.29 -2.91
N LEU A 60 -15.08 20.08 -2.66
CA LEU A 60 -13.69 19.67 -2.82
C LEU A 60 -12.99 19.63 -1.48
N GLU A 61 -12.33 18.52 -1.19
CA GLU A 61 -11.51 18.34 0.00
C GLU A 61 -10.06 18.09 -0.43
N ALA A 62 -9.10 18.75 0.22
CA ALA A 62 -7.72 18.29 0.25
C ALA A 62 -7.35 17.88 1.67
N VAL A 63 -6.59 16.78 1.81
CA VAL A 63 -6.10 16.31 3.10
C VAL A 63 -4.60 16.11 3.00
N GLU A 64 -3.84 16.75 3.87
CA GLU A 64 -2.43 16.50 4.08
C GLU A 64 -2.21 15.78 5.41
N VAL A 65 -1.36 14.75 5.36
CA VAL A 65 -0.86 14.06 6.55
C VAL A 65 0.67 14.08 6.49
N GLN A 66 1.27 14.70 7.51
CA GLN A 66 2.68 14.55 7.84
C GLN A 66 2.77 13.55 8.97
N ARG A 67 3.60 12.51 8.82
CA ARG A 67 3.80 11.48 9.83
C ARG A 67 5.28 11.22 10.04
N VAL A 68 5.68 11.14 11.30
CA VAL A 68 6.97 10.63 11.72
C VAL A 68 6.71 9.37 12.54
N SER A 69 7.37 8.28 12.20
CA SER A 69 7.36 7.05 13.01
C SER A 69 8.78 6.60 13.32
N ILE A 70 9.00 6.27 14.58
CA ILE A 70 10.24 5.71 15.10
C ILE A 70 9.85 4.48 15.93
N SER A 71 10.50 3.35 15.70
CA SER A 71 10.30 2.14 16.51
C SER A 71 11.63 1.54 16.94
N ALA A 72 11.62 0.95 18.12
CA ALA A 72 12.74 0.29 18.74
C ALA A 72 12.31 -1.08 19.26
N GLU A 73 13.18 -2.05 19.10
CA GLU A 73 13.03 -3.41 19.62
C GLU A 73 14.31 -3.75 20.36
N GLU A 74 14.18 -4.05 21.65
CA GLU A 74 15.26 -4.62 22.47
C GLU A 74 16.56 -3.80 22.51
N GLY A 75 16.41 -2.48 22.39
CA GLY A 75 17.51 -1.53 22.39
C GLY A 75 18.00 -1.12 21.01
N GLY A 76 17.43 -1.63 19.93
CA GLY A 76 17.78 -1.25 18.54
C GLY A 76 16.71 -0.48 17.80
N LEU A 77 17.13 0.55 17.06
CA LEU A 77 16.24 1.33 16.21
C LEU A 77 16.01 0.70 14.84
N HIS A 78 14.74 0.63 14.44
CA HIS A 78 14.31 0.32 13.07
C HIS A 78 14.43 1.51 12.11
N GLY A 79 14.67 2.70 12.67
CA GLY A 79 14.96 3.94 11.95
C GLY A 79 13.84 4.99 11.98
N TYR A 80 14.23 6.22 11.67
CA TYR A 80 13.37 7.39 11.53
C TYR A 80 12.72 7.43 10.14
N ARG A 81 11.38 7.38 10.10
CA ARG A 81 10.61 7.31 8.85
C ARG A 81 9.63 8.48 8.74
N PRO A 82 10.06 9.62 8.14
CA PRO A 82 9.15 10.69 7.79
C PRO A 82 8.35 10.30 6.52
N ASP A 83 7.07 10.59 6.52
CA ASP A 83 6.15 10.43 5.39
C ASP A 83 5.28 11.69 5.30
N ARG A 84 5.17 12.26 4.11
CA ARG A 84 4.29 13.40 3.84
C ARG A 84 3.49 13.10 2.61
N ARG A 85 2.17 13.13 2.74
CA ARG A 85 1.24 12.80 1.65
C ARG A 85 0.07 13.76 1.66
N ARG A 86 -0.39 14.07 0.44
CA ARG A 86 -1.57 14.89 0.21
C ARG A 86 -2.52 14.12 -0.70
N TRP A 87 -3.82 14.25 -0.45
CA TRP A 87 -4.89 13.67 -1.25
C TRP A 87 -5.92 14.74 -1.59
N VAL A 88 -6.66 14.52 -2.67
CA VAL A 88 -7.83 15.31 -3.06
C VAL A 88 -9.03 14.40 -3.15
N HIS A 89 -10.20 14.92 -2.78
CA HIS A 89 -11.49 14.31 -3.03
C HIS A 89 -12.45 15.34 -3.64
N ALA A 90 -13.32 14.89 -4.54
CA ALA A 90 -14.44 15.67 -5.03
C ALA A 90 -15.76 14.91 -4.82
N ASP A 91 -16.72 15.57 -4.19
CA ASP A 91 -18.13 15.14 -4.10
C ASP A 91 -18.90 15.93 -5.17
N VAL A 92 -19.32 15.25 -6.24
CA VAL A 92 -20.06 15.85 -7.36
C VAL A 92 -21.42 15.18 -7.43
N ARG A 93 -22.50 15.93 -7.16
CA ARG A 93 -23.85 15.36 -7.03
C ARG A 93 -24.77 15.83 -8.14
N LEU A 94 -25.39 14.87 -8.82
CA LEU A 94 -26.35 15.08 -9.91
C LEU A 94 -27.74 14.63 -9.47
N GLY A 95 -28.79 15.36 -9.86
CA GLY A 95 -30.16 15.12 -9.44
C GLY A 95 -30.66 16.22 -8.51
N THR A 96 -31.24 15.84 -7.38
CA THR A 96 -31.82 16.75 -6.38
C THR A 96 -31.45 16.32 -4.97
N PRO A 97 -31.46 17.19 -3.95
CA PRO A 97 -31.20 16.81 -2.56
C PRO A 97 -32.02 15.62 -2.04
N GLU A 98 -33.22 15.40 -2.58
CA GLU A 98 -34.13 14.30 -2.22
C GLU A 98 -33.80 12.98 -2.91
N LEU A 99 -33.19 13.03 -4.09
CA LEU A 99 -32.78 11.87 -4.88
C LEU A 99 -31.63 12.28 -5.81
N ASP A 100 -30.42 11.81 -5.50
CA ASP A 100 -29.22 12.12 -6.27
C ASP A 100 -28.41 10.88 -6.67
N SER A 101 -27.30 11.11 -7.36
CA SER A 101 -26.33 10.10 -7.77
C SER A 101 -25.68 9.30 -6.63
N THR A 102 -25.88 9.67 -5.38
CA THR A 102 -25.37 8.99 -4.18
C THR A 102 -26.44 8.15 -3.47
N HIS A 103 -27.68 8.18 -3.96
CA HIS A 103 -28.76 7.36 -3.42
C HIS A 103 -28.37 5.87 -3.41
N PRO A 104 -28.52 5.16 -2.27
CA PRO A 104 -28.14 3.75 -2.18
C PRO A 104 -28.82 2.89 -3.25
N LEU A 105 -28.09 1.94 -3.83
CA LEU A 105 -28.70 0.93 -4.71
C LEU A 105 -29.12 -0.27 -3.87
N ARG A 106 -30.22 -0.91 -4.25
CA ARG A 106 -30.81 -1.97 -3.42
C ARG A 106 -30.18 -3.34 -3.64
N ASP A 107 -29.53 -3.55 -4.78
CA ASP A 107 -28.87 -4.81 -5.17
C ASP A 107 -27.34 -4.65 -5.39
N SER A 108 -26.69 -3.66 -4.77
CA SER A 108 -25.26 -3.38 -5.03
C SER A 108 -24.45 -3.01 -3.78
N ASP A 109 -23.37 -3.76 -3.54
CA ASP A 109 -22.34 -3.44 -2.55
C ASP A 109 -21.46 -2.22 -2.94
N ALA A 110 -21.70 -1.60 -4.10
CA ALA A 110 -20.83 -0.57 -4.69
C ALA A 110 -20.90 0.80 -3.99
N ASP A 111 -21.82 0.99 -3.06
CA ASP A 111 -22.13 2.28 -2.42
C ASP A 111 -20.99 2.83 -1.55
N TYR A 112 -20.04 1.97 -1.17
CA TYR A 112 -18.85 2.35 -0.39
C TYR A 112 -17.56 2.37 -1.22
N SER A 113 -17.65 2.42 -2.56
CA SER A 113 -16.47 2.53 -3.40
C SER A 113 -15.66 3.79 -3.06
N GLY A 114 -14.36 3.58 -2.77
CA GLY A 114 -13.47 4.64 -2.31
C GLY A 114 -13.35 5.80 -3.31
N SER A 115 -13.04 6.98 -2.79
CA SER A 115 -13.03 8.20 -3.58
C SER A 115 -11.92 9.19 -3.29
N GLY A 116 -11.39 9.79 -4.36
CA GLY A 116 -10.25 10.69 -4.32
C GLY A 116 -9.07 10.26 -5.19
N GLY A 117 -8.03 11.09 -5.17
CA GLY A 117 -6.76 10.92 -5.87
C GLY A 117 -5.58 11.42 -5.03
N VAL A 118 -4.36 11.08 -5.44
CA VAL A 118 -3.14 11.64 -4.83
C VAL A 118 -2.96 13.07 -5.31
N LEU A 119 -2.72 13.99 -4.37
CA LEU A 119 -2.38 15.38 -4.64
C LEU A 119 -0.89 15.60 -4.34
N GLY A 120 -0.22 16.45 -5.12
CA GLY A 120 1.20 16.74 -4.90
C GLY A 120 1.44 17.50 -3.60
N ILE A 121 2.59 17.27 -2.97
CA ILE A 121 3.05 18.02 -1.77
C ILE A 121 3.67 19.38 -2.10
N GLY A 122 3.93 19.66 -3.38
CA GLY A 122 4.42 20.94 -3.87
C GLY A 122 3.31 22.00 -3.92
N GLU A 123 3.72 23.25 -3.84
CA GLU A 123 2.82 24.40 -3.67
C GLU A 123 2.47 25.12 -4.99
N ASP A 124 2.65 24.46 -6.14
CA ASP A 124 2.29 25.03 -7.43
C ASP A 124 0.77 24.91 -7.69
N VAL A 125 0.07 26.05 -7.61
CA VAL A 125 -1.38 26.14 -7.80
C VAL A 125 -1.83 25.55 -9.14
N GLY A 126 -1.10 25.78 -10.23
CA GLY A 126 -1.46 25.28 -11.56
C GLY A 126 -1.42 23.75 -11.65
N VAL A 127 -0.39 23.13 -11.07
CA VAL A 127 -0.26 21.67 -11.02
C VAL A 127 -1.28 21.05 -10.09
N LEU A 128 -1.51 21.64 -8.91
CA LEU A 128 -2.54 21.19 -7.97
C LEU A 128 -3.93 21.20 -8.63
N ARG A 129 -4.29 22.31 -9.29
CA ARG A 129 -5.56 22.45 -10.01
C ARG A 129 -5.78 21.38 -11.06
N ARG A 130 -4.73 20.94 -11.77
CA ARG A 130 -4.87 19.85 -12.75
C ARG A 130 -5.26 18.53 -12.11
N ARG A 131 -4.67 18.19 -10.95
CA ARG A 131 -5.04 16.97 -10.23
C ARG A 131 -6.43 17.07 -9.60
N ILE A 132 -6.80 18.24 -9.09
CA ILE A 132 -8.16 18.51 -8.59
C ILE A 132 -9.19 18.38 -9.74
N TRP A 133 -8.91 18.97 -10.90
CA TRP A 133 -9.74 18.86 -12.10
C TRP A 133 -9.94 17.40 -12.54
N GLU A 134 -8.87 16.61 -12.60
CA GLU A 134 -8.95 15.19 -12.98
C GLU A 134 -9.92 14.43 -12.06
N GLU A 135 -9.90 14.74 -10.76
CA GLU A 135 -10.81 14.14 -9.80
C GLU A 135 -12.26 14.60 -10.00
N VAL A 136 -12.51 15.89 -10.21
CA VAL A 136 -13.86 16.42 -10.50
C VAL A 136 -14.44 15.82 -11.78
N GLU A 137 -13.66 15.80 -12.86
CA GLU A 137 -14.05 15.23 -14.15
C GLU A 137 -14.40 13.74 -14.03
N ARG A 138 -13.59 12.99 -13.30
CA ARG A 138 -13.84 11.56 -13.04
C ARG A 138 -15.13 11.37 -12.23
N ARG A 139 -15.32 12.15 -11.16
CA ARG A 139 -16.47 12.07 -10.26
C ARG A 139 -17.78 12.46 -10.94
N TYR A 140 -17.76 13.48 -11.80
CA TYR A 140 -18.91 13.86 -12.61
C TYR A 140 -19.39 12.72 -13.52
N ARG A 141 -18.45 12.01 -14.18
CA ARG A 141 -18.80 10.87 -15.05
C ARG A 141 -19.38 9.70 -14.26
N GLU A 142 -18.75 9.37 -13.14
CA GLU A 142 -19.23 8.32 -12.22
C GLU A 142 -20.63 8.66 -11.69
N ALA A 143 -20.85 9.90 -11.24
CA ALA A 143 -22.14 10.38 -10.76
C ALA A 143 -23.23 10.29 -11.84
N ARG A 144 -22.90 10.56 -13.11
CA ARG A 144 -23.86 10.44 -14.23
C ARG A 144 -24.28 9.01 -14.46
N GLU A 145 -23.32 8.08 -14.51
CA GLU A 145 -23.61 6.67 -14.71
C GLU A 145 -24.39 6.10 -13.51
N ARG A 146 -24.06 6.57 -12.30
CA ARG A 146 -24.72 6.18 -11.07
C ARG A 146 -26.14 6.71 -10.94
N LEU A 147 -26.42 7.96 -11.34
CA LEU A 147 -27.77 8.52 -11.36
C LEU A 147 -28.70 7.73 -12.27
N GLN A 148 -28.22 7.29 -13.44
CA GLN A 148 -28.99 6.45 -14.35
C GLN A 148 -29.36 5.10 -13.71
N GLN A 149 -28.47 4.53 -12.90
CA GLN A 149 -28.76 3.30 -12.15
C GLN A 149 -29.81 3.56 -11.05
N VAL A 150 -29.70 4.66 -10.30
CA VAL A 150 -30.71 5.04 -9.28
C VAL A 150 -32.09 5.19 -9.90
N GLU A 151 -32.19 5.89 -11.03
CA GLU A 151 -33.45 6.11 -11.73
C GLU A 151 -34.05 4.79 -12.25
N ALA A 152 -33.21 3.86 -12.71
CA ALA A 152 -33.65 2.54 -13.15
C ALA A 152 -34.14 1.68 -11.97
N ASP A 153 -33.40 1.63 -10.86
CA ASP A 153 -33.78 0.90 -9.64
C ASP A 153 -35.14 1.39 -9.12
N ARG A 154 -35.35 2.71 -9.08
CA ARG A 154 -36.61 3.32 -8.63
C ARG A 154 -37.82 2.94 -9.49
N GLN A 155 -37.61 2.62 -10.78
CA GLN A 155 -38.69 2.20 -11.67
C GLN A 155 -39.03 0.71 -11.55
N VAL A 156 -38.06 -0.12 -11.16
CA VAL A 156 -38.19 -1.59 -11.17
C VAL A 156 -38.53 -2.14 -9.78
N LEU A 157 -38.11 -1.46 -8.72
CA LEU A 157 -38.25 -1.91 -7.34
C LEU A 157 -39.42 -1.22 -6.62
N VAL A 158 -39.85 -1.78 -5.49
CA VAL A 158 -40.99 -1.28 -4.68
C VAL A 158 -40.73 0.14 -4.17
N GLU A 159 -41.74 0.97 -3.94
CA GLU A 159 -41.54 2.30 -3.34
C GLU A 159 -40.87 2.22 -1.95
N GLU A 160 -40.00 3.19 -1.64
CA GLU A 160 -39.33 3.26 -0.32
C GLU A 160 -40.24 3.86 0.74
N GLU A 161 -40.19 3.30 1.93
CA GLU A 161 -40.83 3.86 3.11
C GLU A 161 -40.04 5.05 3.66
N ASN A 162 -38.72 5.07 3.47
CA ASN A 162 -37.84 6.15 3.93
C ASN A 162 -37.66 7.23 2.84
N ARG A 163 -37.94 8.49 3.18
CA ARG A 163 -37.81 9.65 2.27
C ARG A 163 -36.74 10.64 2.73
N ALA A 164 -35.73 10.15 3.46
CA ALA A 164 -34.61 10.96 3.89
C ALA A 164 -33.85 11.57 2.70
N LEU A 165 -33.35 12.80 2.87
CA LEU A 165 -32.50 13.46 1.89
C LEU A 165 -31.23 12.65 1.61
N ASP A 166 -30.71 12.74 0.39
CA ASP A 166 -29.38 12.26 0.05
C ASP A 166 -28.29 13.30 0.37
N LEU A 167 -28.66 14.59 0.37
CA LEU A 167 -27.84 15.68 0.88
C LEU A 167 -28.67 16.72 1.65
N ALA A 168 -28.57 16.71 2.97
CA ALA A 168 -29.17 17.71 3.84
C ALA A 168 -28.42 19.07 3.74
N PRO A 169 -29.15 20.19 3.84
CA PRO A 169 -28.55 21.52 3.95
C PRO A 169 -27.82 21.69 5.28
N VAL A 170 -26.81 22.56 5.30
CA VAL A 170 -25.96 22.83 6.48
C VAL A 170 -25.69 24.33 6.60
N GLU A 171 -25.28 24.77 7.80
CA GLU A 171 -24.77 26.12 8.01
C GLU A 171 -23.43 26.30 7.27
N ILE A 172 -23.23 27.47 6.66
CA ILE A 172 -22.03 27.80 5.90
C ILE A 172 -21.01 28.45 6.83
N HIS A 173 -19.79 27.95 6.79
CA HIS A 173 -18.68 28.42 7.62
C HIS A 173 -17.50 28.86 6.76
N GLU A 174 -16.90 29.97 7.17
CA GLU A 174 -15.56 30.39 6.76
C GLU A 174 -14.66 30.35 8.00
N ASP A 175 -13.72 29.41 8.03
CA ASP A 175 -12.81 29.20 9.15
C ASP A 175 -11.45 28.73 8.63
N LEU A 176 -10.45 29.60 8.67
CA LEU A 176 -9.10 29.33 8.20
C LEU A 176 -8.12 29.21 9.36
N GLY A 177 -8.32 28.18 10.19
CA GLY A 177 -7.38 27.83 11.26
C GLY A 177 -5.95 27.59 10.74
N SER A 178 -4.96 27.58 11.62
CA SER A 178 -3.55 27.39 11.23
C SER A 178 -3.29 25.97 10.73
N ALA A 179 -2.42 25.83 9.71
CA ALA A 179 -1.94 24.52 9.25
C ALA A 179 -1.06 23.86 10.32
N ALA A 180 -1.21 22.55 10.50
CA ALA A 180 -0.37 21.77 11.40
C ALA A 180 0.97 21.38 10.75
N THR A 181 2.04 21.39 11.54
CA THR A 181 3.37 20.93 11.15
C THR A 181 3.99 20.07 12.25
N LEU A 182 4.91 19.19 11.87
CA LEU A 182 5.77 18.43 12.79
C LEU A 182 7.18 19.02 12.93
N ASP A 183 7.39 20.25 12.44
CA ASP A 183 8.66 20.95 12.58
C ASP A 183 9.04 21.14 14.06
N GLY A 184 10.33 20.94 14.38
CA GLY A 184 10.85 21.12 15.74
C GLY A 184 10.77 19.89 16.66
N LEU A 185 10.36 18.73 16.15
CA LEU A 185 10.37 17.47 16.90
C LEU A 185 11.80 17.05 17.28
N ASP A 186 12.07 16.88 18.59
CA ASP A 186 13.37 16.41 19.09
C ASP A 186 13.53 14.91 18.82
N ARG A 187 14.00 14.61 17.60
CA ARG A 187 14.25 13.25 17.13
C ARG A 187 15.20 12.49 18.05
N VAL A 188 16.28 13.13 18.51
CA VAL A 188 17.34 12.44 19.27
C VAL A 188 16.81 12.04 20.63
N ALA A 189 16.12 12.93 21.34
CA ALA A 189 15.52 12.62 22.64
C ALA A 189 14.48 11.49 22.55
N LEU A 190 13.67 11.48 21.47
CA LEU A 190 12.68 10.43 21.23
C LEU A 190 13.34 9.08 20.92
N GLU A 191 14.34 9.05 20.02
CA GLU A 191 15.14 7.86 19.70
C GLU A 191 15.77 7.27 20.96
N ASP A 192 16.40 8.10 21.79
CA ASP A 192 17.04 7.66 23.04
C ASP A 192 16.03 7.12 24.06
N SER A 193 14.86 7.74 24.18
CA SER A 193 13.82 7.31 25.12
C SER A 193 13.25 5.94 24.76
N ILE A 194 12.85 5.75 23.49
CA ILE A 194 12.28 4.46 23.07
C ILE A 194 13.35 3.36 23.06
N ARG A 195 14.62 3.69 22.78
CA ARG A 195 15.73 2.75 22.84
C ARG A 195 15.89 2.18 24.25
N GLN A 196 15.97 3.04 25.26
CA GLN A 196 16.12 2.63 26.65
C GLN A 196 14.93 1.81 27.16
N ALA A 197 13.69 2.19 26.80
CA ALA A 197 12.52 1.43 27.19
C ALA A 197 12.45 0.06 26.51
N SER A 198 12.76 -0.03 25.21
CA SER A 198 12.74 -1.30 24.48
C SER A 198 13.79 -2.29 24.99
N ALA A 199 14.94 -1.81 25.46
CA ALA A 199 16.01 -2.64 26.02
C ALA A 199 15.59 -3.44 27.26
N ILE A 200 14.49 -3.07 27.94
CA ILE A 200 13.94 -3.87 29.06
C ILE A 200 13.55 -5.27 28.60
N PHE A 201 13.07 -5.40 27.35
CA PHE A 201 12.60 -6.69 26.85
C PHE A 201 13.73 -7.63 26.40
N SER A 202 14.98 -7.16 26.24
CA SER A 202 16.10 -8.04 25.85
C SER A 202 16.35 -9.14 26.89
N ALA A 203 16.06 -8.87 28.17
CA ALA A 203 16.13 -9.85 29.25
C ALA A 203 14.84 -10.68 29.44
N SER A 204 13.75 -10.36 28.72
CA SER A 204 12.49 -11.09 28.86
C SER A 204 12.60 -12.48 28.24
N SER A 205 12.10 -13.47 28.96
CA SER A 205 11.98 -14.87 28.52
C SER A 205 10.61 -15.18 27.90
N SER A 206 9.63 -14.28 28.05
CA SER A 206 8.24 -14.48 27.63
C SER A 206 7.83 -13.57 26.47
N ALA A 207 8.37 -12.35 26.40
CA ALA A 207 8.12 -11.45 25.28
C ALA A 207 8.81 -11.97 24.02
N LEU A 208 8.02 -12.23 22.98
CA LEU A 208 8.49 -12.81 21.73
C LEU A 208 8.90 -11.71 20.73
N ASP A 209 8.03 -10.74 20.51
CA ASP A 209 8.22 -9.66 19.51
C ASP A 209 7.87 -8.29 20.13
N PRO A 210 8.61 -7.84 21.15
CA PRO A 210 8.29 -6.62 21.88
C PRO A 210 8.74 -5.39 21.10
N SER A 211 7.87 -4.39 20.97
CA SER A 211 8.18 -3.14 20.29
C SER A 211 7.79 -1.92 21.12
N VAL A 212 8.64 -0.90 21.08
CA VAL A 212 8.35 0.44 21.60
C VAL A 212 8.39 1.41 20.43
N SER A 213 7.35 2.22 20.26
CA SER A 213 7.26 3.14 19.14
C SER A 213 6.73 4.50 19.54
N VAL A 214 7.15 5.51 18.79
CA VAL A 214 6.52 6.84 18.78
C VAL A 214 6.05 7.15 17.37
N ALA A 215 4.81 7.63 17.27
CA ALA A 215 4.23 8.18 16.06
C ALA A 215 3.77 9.61 16.33
N ALA A 216 4.24 10.56 15.51
CA ALA A 216 3.74 11.93 15.47
C ALA A 216 3.02 12.14 14.13
N GLU A 217 1.84 12.74 14.17
CA GLU A 217 1.01 12.99 13.00
C GLU A 217 0.44 14.40 13.04
N ALA A 218 0.70 15.18 11.99
CA ALA A 218 0.03 16.44 11.71
C ALA A 218 -0.94 16.23 10.54
N TYR A 219 -2.23 16.46 10.80
CA TYR A 219 -3.32 16.35 9.85
C TYR A 219 -3.83 17.76 9.53
N THR A 220 -3.90 18.12 8.25
CA THR A 220 -4.54 19.36 7.79
C THR A 220 -5.54 19.05 6.69
N GLN A 221 -6.76 19.56 6.84
CA GLN A 221 -7.84 19.42 5.87
C GLN A 221 -8.28 20.79 5.37
N TRP A 222 -8.42 20.90 4.06
CA TRP A 222 -9.04 22.02 3.37
C TRP A 222 -10.35 21.55 2.75
N PHE A 223 -11.42 22.32 2.89
CA PHE A 223 -12.70 22.01 2.28
C PHE A 223 -13.35 23.27 1.70
N VAL A 224 -13.79 23.18 0.45
CA VAL A 224 -14.57 24.23 -0.23
C VAL A 224 -15.78 23.64 -0.91
N SER A 225 -16.88 24.38 -1.01
CA SER A 225 -18.09 23.91 -1.71
C SER A 225 -18.80 25.00 -2.51
N THR A 226 -19.63 24.60 -3.47
CA THR A 226 -20.49 25.51 -4.25
C THR A 226 -21.55 26.21 -3.41
N GLU A 227 -21.77 25.76 -2.18
CA GLU A 227 -22.67 26.39 -1.20
C GLU A 227 -21.96 27.53 -0.43
N GLY A 228 -20.65 27.66 -0.57
CA GLY A 228 -19.84 28.71 0.06
C GLY A 228 -19.01 28.26 1.27
N GLN A 229 -18.91 26.94 1.54
CA GLN A 229 -18.04 26.45 2.61
C GLN A 229 -16.59 26.80 2.31
N ARG A 230 -15.84 27.23 3.32
CA ARG A 230 -14.43 27.59 3.19
C ARG A 230 -13.68 27.31 4.48
N ILE A 231 -13.15 26.10 4.62
CA ILE A 231 -12.63 25.58 5.88
C ILE A 231 -11.18 25.12 5.70
N ARG A 232 -10.31 25.50 6.64
CA ARG A 232 -9.01 24.90 6.89
C ARG A 232 -8.92 24.58 8.38
N HIS A 233 -8.83 23.29 8.72
CA HIS A 233 -8.65 22.87 10.10
C HIS A 233 -7.57 21.79 10.20
N SER A 234 -6.94 21.74 11.35
CA SER A 234 -5.78 20.89 11.58
C SER A 234 -5.75 20.30 12.97
N ASN A 235 -5.19 19.11 13.09
CA ASN A 235 -4.93 18.42 14.34
C ASN A 235 -3.49 17.88 14.36
N VAL A 236 -2.87 17.89 15.54
CA VAL A 236 -1.58 17.23 15.78
C VAL A 236 -1.78 16.19 16.87
N TYR A 237 -1.28 14.98 16.65
CA TYR A 237 -1.31 13.90 17.62
C TYR A 237 0.04 13.21 17.71
N TYR A 238 0.40 12.88 18.93
CA TYR A 238 1.55 12.07 19.30
C TYR A 238 1.05 10.84 20.02
N ARG A 239 1.61 9.68 19.67
CA ARG A 239 1.34 8.42 20.33
C ARG A 239 2.66 7.74 20.65
N MET A 240 2.89 7.43 21.92
CA MET A 240 3.87 6.44 22.33
C MET A 240 3.15 5.13 22.61
N SER A 241 3.71 4.00 22.14
CA SER A 241 3.10 2.68 22.31
C SER A 241 4.14 1.63 22.62
N LEU A 242 3.82 0.78 23.59
CA LEU A 242 4.56 -0.44 23.91
C LEU A 242 3.64 -1.61 23.58
N VAL A 243 4.15 -2.58 22.85
CA VAL A 243 3.43 -3.82 22.51
C VAL A 243 4.34 -4.99 22.86
N ALA A 244 3.78 -6.02 23.48
CA ALA A 244 4.49 -7.26 23.72
C ALA A 244 3.58 -8.47 23.51
N ASP A 245 4.09 -9.44 22.75
CA ASP A 245 3.40 -10.66 22.38
C ASP A 245 4.00 -11.88 23.08
N SER A 246 3.17 -12.88 23.39
CA SER A 246 3.60 -14.17 23.93
C SER A 246 2.68 -15.32 23.54
N ILE A 247 3.09 -16.55 23.88
CA ILE A 247 2.30 -17.78 23.71
C ILE A 247 2.26 -18.52 25.05
N ALA A 248 1.06 -18.64 25.62
CA ALA A 248 0.86 -19.36 26.88
C ALA A 248 0.95 -20.89 26.71
N PRO A 249 1.23 -21.63 27.79
CA PRO A 249 1.10 -23.09 27.79
C PRO A 249 -0.29 -23.51 27.30
N GLY A 250 -0.33 -24.33 26.25
CA GLY A 250 -1.56 -24.73 25.56
C GLY A 250 -1.80 -24.06 24.20
N GLY A 251 -0.99 -23.06 23.85
CA GLY A 251 -0.90 -22.47 22.50
C GLY A 251 -1.65 -21.14 22.31
N ASP A 252 -2.19 -20.57 23.38
CA ASP A 252 -2.95 -19.32 23.33
C ASP A 252 -2.02 -18.13 23.12
N ARG A 253 -2.33 -17.31 22.10
CA ARG A 253 -1.59 -16.08 21.84
C ARG A 253 -2.06 -15.00 22.81
N ILE A 254 -1.11 -14.32 23.41
CA ILE A 254 -1.33 -13.18 24.29
C ILE A 254 -0.67 -11.98 23.65
N GLN A 255 -1.39 -10.86 23.59
CA GLN A 255 -0.84 -9.58 23.20
C GLN A 255 -1.32 -8.54 24.20
N LEU A 256 -0.38 -7.80 24.77
CA LEU A 256 -0.67 -6.65 25.62
C LEU A 256 -0.08 -5.39 24.99
N SER A 257 -0.77 -4.27 25.19
CA SER A 257 -0.30 -2.98 24.71
C SER A 257 -0.60 -1.88 25.72
N GLU A 258 0.35 -0.97 25.91
CA GLU A 258 0.14 0.29 26.61
C GLU A 258 0.41 1.43 25.64
N SER A 259 -0.44 2.46 25.64
CA SER A 259 -0.26 3.62 24.78
C SER A 259 -0.61 4.91 25.50
N VAL A 260 0.20 5.94 25.29
CA VAL A 260 -0.06 7.31 25.74
C VAL A 260 -0.24 8.18 24.51
N ASP A 261 -1.33 8.92 24.48
CA ASP A 261 -1.68 9.86 23.43
C ASP A 261 -1.60 11.28 23.95
N SER A 262 -1.09 12.19 23.13
CA SER A 262 -1.08 13.62 23.43
C SER A 262 -1.24 14.44 22.16
N SER A 263 -1.79 15.65 22.31
CA SER A 263 -1.83 16.70 21.29
C SER A 263 -0.54 17.52 21.23
N ARG A 264 0.41 17.28 22.17
CA ARG A 264 1.66 18.02 22.30
C ARG A 264 2.83 17.08 22.64
N PRO A 265 4.06 17.39 22.22
CA PRO A 265 5.20 16.53 22.54
C PRO A 265 5.50 16.48 24.05
N GLU A 266 5.21 17.54 24.80
CA GLU A 266 5.43 17.60 26.26
C GLU A 266 4.46 16.72 27.06
N GLY A 267 3.36 16.27 26.46
CA GLY A 267 2.42 15.33 27.08
C GLY A 267 2.82 13.86 26.93
N LEU A 268 3.92 13.57 26.21
CA LEU A 268 4.46 12.22 26.13
C LEU A 268 5.23 11.84 27.40
N PRO A 269 5.23 10.56 27.80
CA PRO A 269 5.95 10.12 28.98
C PRO A 269 7.46 10.35 28.82
N GLY A 270 8.11 10.76 29.90
CA GLY A 270 9.57 10.83 29.95
C GLY A 270 10.20 9.44 29.91
N THR A 271 11.51 9.38 29.65
CA THR A 271 12.24 8.11 29.53
C THR A 271 12.06 7.19 30.73
N ALA A 272 12.10 7.73 31.95
CA ALA A 272 11.95 6.95 33.19
C ALA A 272 10.56 6.30 33.30
N ASP A 273 9.50 7.03 32.96
CA ASP A 273 8.12 6.53 32.98
C ASP A 273 7.90 5.46 31.90
N LEU A 274 8.49 5.67 30.72
CA LEU A 274 8.44 4.72 29.62
C LEU A 274 9.16 3.41 29.96
N VAL A 275 10.34 3.48 30.59
CA VAL A 275 11.06 2.31 31.11
C VAL A 275 10.25 1.60 32.19
N ALA A 276 9.60 2.34 33.10
CA ALA A 276 8.73 1.75 34.10
C ALA A 276 7.50 1.07 33.48
N ALA A 277 6.92 1.65 32.42
CA ALA A 277 5.84 1.04 31.66
C ALA A 277 6.28 -0.26 30.98
N ALA A 278 7.46 -0.29 30.37
CA ALA A 278 8.02 -1.49 29.75
C ALA A 278 8.16 -2.65 30.77
N ARG A 279 8.68 -2.36 31.97
CA ARG A 279 8.77 -3.36 33.05
C ARG A 279 7.41 -3.87 33.49
N ARG A 280 6.45 -2.98 33.73
CA ARG A 280 5.08 -3.37 34.11
C ARG A 280 4.41 -4.21 33.02
N LEU A 281 4.61 -3.87 31.76
CA LEU A 281 4.06 -4.63 30.63
C LEU A 281 4.64 -6.04 30.57
N ASP A 282 5.97 -6.19 30.74
CA ASP A 282 6.63 -7.50 30.78
C ASP A 282 6.17 -8.35 31.98
N GLU A 283 6.08 -7.75 33.17
CA GLU A 283 5.54 -8.40 34.38
C GLU A 283 4.10 -8.89 34.18
N ARG A 284 3.24 -8.05 33.61
CA ARG A 284 1.85 -8.41 33.28
C ARG A 284 1.77 -9.52 32.24
N LEU A 285 2.62 -9.45 31.22
CA LEU A 285 2.69 -10.47 30.18
C LEU A 285 3.08 -11.83 30.78
N MET A 286 4.12 -11.88 31.61
CA MET A 286 4.54 -13.10 32.32
C MET A 286 3.44 -13.66 33.22
N ALA A 287 2.75 -12.79 33.98
CA ALA A 287 1.64 -13.20 34.83
C ALA A 287 0.49 -13.79 34.00
N LEU A 288 0.15 -13.18 32.87
CA LEU A 288 -0.93 -13.65 32.00
C LEU A 288 -0.57 -14.95 31.27
N VAL A 289 0.71 -15.13 30.89
CA VAL A 289 1.21 -16.41 30.35
C VAL A 289 1.00 -17.55 31.37
N ALA A 290 1.23 -17.28 32.65
CA ALA A 290 1.02 -18.24 33.74
C ALA A 290 -0.45 -18.40 34.17
N ALA A 291 -1.32 -17.45 33.81
CA ALA A 291 -2.72 -17.42 34.22
C ALA A 291 -3.50 -18.64 33.70
N GLN A 292 -4.47 -19.09 34.50
CA GLN A 292 -5.35 -20.19 34.11
C GLN A 292 -6.35 -19.72 33.04
N ARG A 293 -6.75 -20.66 32.18
CA ARG A 293 -7.87 -20.41 31.28
C ARG A 293 -9.16 -20.40 32.07
N GLU A 294 -10.00 -19.43 31.79
CA GLU A 294 -11.34 -19.37 32.33
C GLU A 294 -12.28 -20.33 31.57
N ASP A 295 -13.19 -20.95 32.31
CA ASP A 295 -14.26 -21.76 31.74
C ASP A 295 -15.38 -20.86 31.17
N PRO A 296 -16.28 -21.38 30.32
CA PRO A 296 -17.46 -20.62 29.96
C PRO A 296 -18.17 -20.12 31.21
N TYR A 297 -18.40 -18.81 31.28
CA TYR A 297 -18.88 -18.13 32.47
C TYR A 297 -20.24 -17.50 32.19
N SER A 298 -21.19 -17.68 33.11
CA SER A 298 -22.43 -16.93 33.14
C SER A 298 -22.66 -16.43 34.56
N GLY A 299 -22.64 -15.11 34.73
CA GLY A 299 -22.71 -14.51 36.06
C GLY A 299 -22.42 -13.02 36.05
N PRO A 300 -22.36 -12.38 37.23
CA PRO A 300 -22.12 -10.95 37.34
C PRO A 300 -20.67 -10.59 37.01
N ALA A 301 -20.47 -9.46 36.35
CA ALA A 301 -19.14 -8.95 36.04
C ALA A 301 -19.06 -7.43 36.19
N ILE A 302 -17.91 -6.95 36.66
CA ILE A 302 -17.52 -5.54 36.56
C ILE A 302 -16.69 -5.37 35.29
N LEU A 303 -17.05 -4.40 34.47
CA LEU A 303 -16.19 -3.82 33.44
C LEU A 303 -15.46 -2.62 34.06
N SER A 304 -14.13 -2.55 33.95
CA SER A 304 -13.36 -1.33 34.27
C SER A 304 -13.86 -0.14 33.44
N GLY A 305 -13.50 1.11 33.79
CA GLY A 305 -13.95 2.27 33.02
C GLY A 305 -13.50 2.18 31.56
N ARG A 306 -12.25 1.77 31.33
CA ARG A 306 -11.70 1.57 29.99
C ARG A 306 -12.39 0.42 29.25
N ALA A 307 -12.62 -0.72 29.90
CA ALA A 307 -13.32 -1.86 29.30
C ALA A 307 -14.79 -1.50 28.95
N ALA A 308 -15.47 -0.76 29.83
CA ALA A 308 -16.81 -0.24 29.58
C ALA A 308 -16.83 0.75 28.41
N ALA A 309 -15.81 1.60 28.26
CA ALA A 309 -15.70 2.53 27.15
C ALA A 309 -15.64 1.81 25.79
N VAL A 310 -14.80 0.76 25.69
CA VAL A 310 -14.73 -0.10 24.49
C VAL A 310 -16.05 -0.86 24.28
N PHE A 311 -16.63 -1.40 25.36
CA PHE A 311 -17.90 -2.11 25.31
C PHE A 311 -19.04 -1.26 24.71
N PHE A 312 -19.18 0.00 25.14
CA PHE A 312 -20.16 0.93 24.56
C PHE A 312 -19.80 1.34 23.13
N HIS A 313 -18.51 1.50 22.82
CA HIS A 313 -18.08 1.79 21.46
C HIS A 313 -18.56 0.70 20.48
N GLU A 314 -18.26 -0.56 20.77
CA GLU A 314 -18.55 -1.70 19.90
C GLU A 314 -20.05 -2.03 19.84
N ILE A 315 -20.75 -2.04 20.99
CA ILE A 315 -22.10 -2.59 21.07
C ILE A 315 -23.17 -1.52 20.85
N PHE A 316 -22.91 -0.28 21.29
CA PHE A 316 -23.84 0.83 21.13
C PHE A 316 -23.48 1.70 19.94
N GLY A 317 -22.23 2.16 19.85
CA GLY A 317 -21.77 3.20 18.93
C GLY A 317 -22.11 2.94 17.46
N HIS A 318 -21.70 1.80 16.92
CA HIS A 318 -21.96 1.44 15.51
C HIS A 318 -23.44 1.30 15.15
N ARG A 319 -24.31 1.03 16.13
CA ARG A 319 -25.77 0.91 15.92
C ARG A 319 -26.47 2.25 15.87
N VAL A 320 -25.79 3.31 16.30
CA VAL A 320 -26.31 4.68 16.21
C VAL A 320 -25.67 5.50 15.10
N GLU A 321 -24.83 4.89 14.25
CA GLU A 321 -24.29 5.50 13.04
C GLU A 321 -25.35 5.48 11.91
N GLY A 322 -25.90 6.66 11.58
CA GLY A 322 -27.12 6.81 10.77
C GLY A 322 -27.01 6.35 9.32
N SER A 323 -25.82 6.38 8.71
CA SER A 323 -25.66 6.01 7.29
C SER A 323 -26.12 4.57 6.99
N ARG A 324 -25.89 3.62 7.90
CA ARG A 324 -26.33 2.23 7.72
C ARG A 324 -27.84 2.08 7.80
N LEU A 325 -28.55 3.01 8.46
CA LEU A 325 -30.00 2.91 8.62
C LEU A 325 -30.76 3.19 7.30
N LYS A 326 -30.10 3.78 6.30
CA LYS A 326 -30.64 3.92 4.94
C LYS A 326 -30.54 2.63 4.11
N GLN A 327 -29.72 1.67 4.50
CA GLN A 327 -29.51 0.46 3.71
C GLN A 327 -30.62 -0.57 3.96
N VAL A 328 -31.03 -1.26 2.90
CA VAL A 328 -32.10 -2.28 2.95
C VAL A 328 -31.68 -3.52 3.75
N ASP A 329 -30.39 -3.86 3.74
CA ASP A 329 -29.82 -5.02 4.42
C ASP A 329 -29.42 -4.73 5.88
N SER A 330 -29.63 -3.50 6.36
CA SER A 330 -29.41 -3.10 7.74
C SER A 330 -30.46 -3.69 8.68
N GLY A 331 -30.00 -4.19 9.83
CA GLY A 331 -30.86 -4.74 10.87
C GLY A 331 -31.67 -3.69 11.64
N GLN A 332 -31.41 -2.39 11.43
CA GLN A 332 -32.20 -1.26 11.94
C GLN A 332 -32.63 -1.35 13.42
N THR A 333 -31.79 -1.97 14.26
CA THR A 333 -32.14 -2.41 15.63
C THR A 333 -32.70 -1.33 16.54
N PHE A 334 -32.28 -0.07 16.35
CA PHE A 334 -32.70 1.08 17.15
C PHE A 334 -33.59 2.08 16.39
N LEU A 335 -33.83 1.89 15.08
CA LEU A 335 -34.49 2.89 14.24
C LEU A 335 -35.87 3.30 14.80
N ASN A 336 -36.68 2.31 15.16
CA ASN A 336 -38.03 2.50 15.71
C ASN A 336 -38.08 2.63 17.24
N LYS A 337 -36.93 2.83 17.90
CA LYS A 337 -36.81 2.93 19.37
C LYS A 337 -36.52 4.34 19.88
N VAL A 338 -36.54 5.35 19.01
CA VAL A 338 -36.37 6.74 19.44
C VAL A 338 -37.51 7.11 20.38
N GLY A 339 -37.19 7.54 21.60
CA GLY A 339 -38.17 7.78 22.67
C GLY A 339 -38.36 6.59 23.64
N ASP A 340 -37.88 5.40 23.29
CA ASP A 340 -37.93 4.23 24.19
C ASP A 340 -36.73 4.22 25.17
N SER A 341 -36.94 3.58 26.32
CA SER A 341 -35.86 3.22 27.23
C SER A 341 -35.06 2.04 26.67
N ILE A 342 -33.79 2.25 26.37
CA ILE A 342 -32.86 1.22 25.85
C ILE A 342 -31.67 0.96 26.79
N LEU A 343 -31.42 1.85 27.74
CA LEU A 343 -30.42 1.73 28.80
C LEU A 343 -31.12 1.92 30.16
N PRO A 344 -30.48 1.55 31.29
CA PRO A 344 -30.98 1.89 32.61
C PRO A 344 -31.11 3.40 32.80
N ALA A 345 -32.12 3.82 33.57
CA ALA A 345 -32.45 5.25 33.74
C ALA A 345 -31.29 6.09 34.29
N PHE A 346 -30.34 5.49 35.02
CA PHE A 346 -29.19 6.19 35.59
C PHE A 346 -28.05 6.46 34.59
N ILE A 347 -28.13 5.91 33.38
CA ILE A 347 -27.09 6.02 32.34
C ILE A 347 -27.51 7.00 31.24
N SER A 348 -26.57 7.84 30.80
CA SER A 348 -26.68 8.69 29.60
C SER A 348 -25.46 8.54 28.71
N VAL A 349 -25.66 8.67 27.39
CA VAL A 349 -24.62 8.53 26.37
C VAL A 349 -24.65 9.73 25.43
N HIS A 350 -23.49 10.33 25.22
CA HIS A 350 -23.28 11.45 24.30
C HIS A 350 -22.12 11.14 23.36
N ASP A 351 -22.10 11.73 22.17
CA ASP A 351 -20.87 11.86 21.38
C ASP A 351 -20.51 13.35 21.31
N ASP A 352 -19.29 13.72 21.68
CA ASP A 352 -18.83 15.11 21.69
C ASP A 352 -17.45 15.29 21.04
N PRO A 353 -17.39 15.46 19.72
CA PRO A 353 -16.12 15.68 19.03
C PRO A 353 -15.43 17.01 19.38
N THR A 354 -16.12 17.93 20.09
CA THR A 354 -15.53 19.21 20.50
C THR A 354 -14.62 19.06 21.72
N LEU A 355 -14.73 17.96 22.46
CA LEU A 355 -13.95 17.70 23.67
C LEU A 355 -12.52 17.28 23.33
N LYS A 356 -11.52 18.05 23.80
CA LYS A 356 -10.10 17.80 23.52
C LYS A 356 -9.42 16.86 24.52
N SER A 357 -9.89 16.80 25.76
CA SER A 357 -9.33 15.95 26.81
C SER A 357 -10.40 15.52 27.82
N ALA A 358 -10.20 14.37 28.46
CA ALA A 358 -10.99 13.89 29.58
C ALA A 358 -10.09 13.17 30.59
N GLU A 359 -10.35 13.32 31.88
CA GLU A 359 -9.58 12.65 32.95
C GLU A 359 -8.04 12.84 32.83
N GLY A 360 -7.61 14.02 32.36
CA GLY A 360 -6.19 14.34 32.15
C GLY A 360 -5.55 13.71 30.90
N ILE A 361 -6.32 13.04 30.05
CA ILE A 361 -5.86 12.37 28.82
C ILE A 361 -6.43 13.09 27.60
N ASP A 362 -5.60 13.37 26.60
CA ASP A 362 -6.03 13.97 25.34
C ASP A 362 -6.85 12.96 24.50
N LEU A 363 -7.92 13.44 23.88
CA LEU A 363 -8.84 12.61 23.09
C LEU A 363 -8.50 12.67 21.60
N ARG A 364 -8.34 11.49 20.99
CA ARG A 364 -8.06 11.35 19.55
C ARG A 364 -9.30 11.53 18.67
N GLY A 365 -10.50 11.35 19.22
CA GLY A 365 -11.75 11.51 18.48
C GLY A 365 -12.19 12.97 18.25
N SER A 366 -11.40 13.94 18.71
CA SER A 366 -11.74 15.36 18.60
C SER A 366 -11.51 15.95 17.20
N TYR A 367 -12.46 16.75 16.72
CA TYR A 367 -12.33 17.51 15.48
C TYR A 367 -13.28 18.71 15.49
N ALA A 368 -12.93 19.78 14.78
CA ALA A 368 -13.77 20.99 14.67
C ALA A 368 -14.83 20.88 13.56
N TYR A 369 -14.48 20.21 12.46
CA TYR A 369 -15.35 19.96 11.31
C TYR A 369 -15.22 18.51 10.87
N ASP A 370 -16.32 17.93 10.40
CA ASP A 370 -16.30 16.61 9.78
C ASP A 370 -15.77 16.67 8.32
N ASN A 371 -15.74 15.53 7.63
CA ASN A 371 -15.24 15.46 6.24
C ASN A 371 -16.24 16.00 5.20
N GLN A 372 -17.35 16.61 5.63
CA GLN A 372 -18.33 17.29 4.79
C GLN A 372 -18.46 18.78 5.10
N GLY A 373 -17.57 19.31 5.94
CA GLY A 373 -17.52 20.72 6.32
C GLY A 373 -18.55 21.12 7.37
N VAL A 374 -19.18 20.17 8.08
CA VAL A 374 -20.17 20.47 9.12
C VAL A 374 -19.46 20.67 10.45
N ARG A 375 -19.77 21.77 11.15
CA ARG A 375 -19.16 22.09 12.45
C ARG A 375 -19.60 21.10 13.52
N SER A 376 -18.63 20.55 14.25
CA SER A 376 -18.90 19.57 15.29
C SER A 376 -19.64 20.14 16.49
N SER A 377 -20.46 19.29 17.10
CA SER A 377 -21.23 19.63 18.31
C SER A 377 -21.49 18.38 19.14
N ARG A 378 -21.80 18.58 20.43
CA ARG A 378 -22.23 17.51 21.31
C ARG A 378 -23.60 16.99 20.90
N VAL A 379 -23.71 15.68 20.71
CA VAL A 379 -24.96 14.97 20.38
C VAL A 379 -25.38 14.11 21.56
N ALA A 380 -26.62 14.31 22.03
CA ALA A 380 -27.24 13.40 22.99
C ALA A 380 -27.80 12.18 22.25
N LEU A 381 -27.23 11.01 22.53
CA LEU A 381 -27.68 9.74 21.95
C LEU A 381 -28.67 9.06 22.88
N VAL A 382 -28.37 9.04 24.19
CA VAL A 382 -29.26 8.54 25.24
C VAL A 382 -29.28 9.52 26.41
N GLU A 383 -30.46 9.89 26.89
CA GLU A 383 -30.60 10.66 28.13
C GLU A 383 -31.46 9.90 29.12
N ASN A 384 -30.90 9.65 30.31
CA ASN A 384 -31.56 8.93 31.40
C ASN A 384 -32.22 7.62 30.92
N GLY A 385 -31.48 6.80 30.18
CA GLY A 385 -31.96 5.54 29.63
C GLY A 385 -32.69 5.63 28.29
N VAL A 386 -33.16 6.82 27.88
CA VAL A 386 -34.04 7.00 26.70
C VAL A 386 -33.26 7.40 25.44
N LEU A 387 -33.44 6.64 24.34
CA LEU A 387 -32.81 6.93 23.04
C LEU A 387 -33.36 8.23 22.44
N LYS A 388 -32.47 9.16 22.06
CA LYS A 388 -32.82 10.46 21.48
C LYS A 388 -32.56 10.55 19.98
N GLY A 389 -31.55 9.84 19.48
CA GLY A 389 -31.26 9.84 18.06
C GLY A 389 -29.97 9.14 17.66
N PHE A 390 -29.44 9.58 16.52
CA PHE A 390 -28.34 8.94 15.80
C PHE A 390 -27.25 9.95 15.46
N LEU A 391 -26.08 9.44 15.12
CA LEU A 391 -24.98 10.17 14.51
C LEU A 391 -25.26 10.30 13.02
N GLU A 392 -25.29 11.53 12.51
CA GLU A 392 -25.79 11.85 11.19
C GLU A 392 -24.72 12.55 10.33
N SER A 393 -24.49 11.97 9.16
CA SER A 393 -23.78 12.63 8.05
C SER A 393 -24.72 13.62 7.34
N ARG A 394 -24.27 14.28 6.26
CA ARG A 394 -25.18 15.03 5.38
C ARG A 394 -26.14 14.14 4.60
N SER A 395 -25.99 12.82 4.62
CA SER A 395 -27.02 11.86 4.20
C SER A 395 -27.72 11.33 5.46
N PRO A 396 -28.82 11.97 5.93
CA PRO A 396 -29.48 11.62 7.18
C PRO A 396 -30.19 10.26 7.11
N SER A 397 -30.29 9.59 8.26
CA SER A 397 -30.93 8.27 8.37
C SER A 397 -32.43 8.26 8.08
N THR A 398 -33.16 9.31 8.46
CA THR A 398 -34.64 9.41 8.34
C THR A 398 -35.09 10.79 7.91
N GLU A 399 -36.31 10.88 7.38
CA GLU A 399 -36.98 12.15 7.06
C GLU A 399 -37.01 13.10 8.28
N GLY A 400 -36.81 14.40 8.03
CA GLY A 400 -36.82 15.45 9.05
C GLY A 400 -35.53 15.59 9.89
N ARG A 401 -34.54 14.70 9.71
CA ARG A 401 -33.23 14.83 10.34
C ARG A 401 -32.24 15.62 9.49
N THR A 402 -31.26 16.21 10.16
CA THR A 402 -30.13 16.93 9.55
C THR A 402 -28.81 16.36 10.06
N SER A 403 -27.70 16.72 9.40
CA SER A 403 -26.38 16.35 9.89
C SER A 403 -26.12 16.92 11.29
N ASN A 404 -25.41 16.16 12.11
CA ASN A 404 -24.84 16.63 13.37
C ASN A 404 -23.31 16.48 13.37
N ALA A 405 -22.70 16.62 12.19
CA ALA A 405 -21.26 16.63 11.95
C ALA A 405 -20.53 15.32 12.29
N HIS A 406 -21.12 14.18 11.93
CA HIS A 406 -20.48 12.87 12.09
C HIS A 406 -20.11 12.22 10.76
N GLY A 407 -20.11 12.94 9.63
CA GLY A 407 -19.68 12.42 8.33
C GLY A 407 -18.15 12.32 8.26
N ARG A 408 -17.57 11.16 8.60
CA ARG A 408 -16.11 10.97 8.66
C ARG A 408 -15.57 9.91 7.71
N ARG A 409 -14.30 10.05 7.31
CA ARG A 409 -13.58 9.09 6.48
C ARG A 409 -12.08 9.05 6.71
N GLN A 410 -11.48 7.94 6.32
CA GLN A 410 -10.07 7.86 5.95
C GLN A 410 -9.87 8.46 4.54
N PRO A 411 -8.71 9.07 4.23
CA PRO A 411 -8.39 9.46 2.84
C PRO A 411 -8.62 8.31 1.85
N LEU A 412 -9.13 8.66 0.66
CA LEU A 412 -9.50 7.72 -0.41
C LEU A 412 -10.73 6.82 -0.13
N ARG A 413 -11.52 7.08 0.92
CA ARG A 413 -12.75 6.35 1.25
C ARG A 413 -14.00 7.22 1.16
N ALA A 414 -15.17 6.57 1.06
CA ALA A 414 -16.46 7.25 1.13
C ALA A 414 -16.71 7.79 2.55
N VAL A 415 -17.49 8.87 2.65
CA VAL A 415 -17.92 9.42 3.93
C VAL A 415 -19.12 8.65 4.44
N VAL A 416 -19.10 8.27 5.72
CA VAL A 416 -20.26 7.69 6.42
C VAL A 416 -20.37 8.32 7.82
N ALA A 417 -21.53 8.19 8.47
CA ALA A 417 -21.69 8.61 9.85
C ALA A 417 -20.79 7.77 10.77
N ARG A 418 -19.95 8.42 11.58
CA ARG A 418 -18.97 7.78 12.45
C ARG A 418 -18.84 8.49 13.79
N GLN A 419 -18.63 7.71 14.85
CA GLN A 419 -18.36 8.22 16.21
C GLN A 419 -17.16 9.18 16.27
N GLY A 420 -17.18 10.12 17.22
CA GLY A 420 -16.07 10.99 17.59
C GLY A 420 -15.53 10.62 18.97
N ASN A 421 -16.06 11.29 20.00
CA ASN A 421 -15.75 11.02 21.40
C ASN A 421 -17.00 10.53 22.13
N LEU A 422 -17.15 9.22 22.33
CA LEU A 422 -18.33 8.66 22.99
C LEU A 422 -18.20 8.76 24.52
N LEU A 423 -19.05 9.53 25.16
CA LEU A 423 -19.08 9.72 26.62
C LEU A 423 -20.27 9.02 27.25
N VAL A 424 -19.97 8.07 28.13
CA VAL A 424 -20.95 7.40 28.97
C VAL A 424 -20.87 7.99 30.37
N THR A 425 -22.02 8.41 30.89
CA THR A 425 -22.12 9.04 32.21
C THR A 425 -23.19 8.33 33.03
N ALA A 426 -22.96 8.26 34.35
CA ALA A 426 -23.90 7.74 35.31
C ALA A 426 -24.24 8.84 36.32
N HIS A 427 -25.53 9.16 36.49
CA HIS A 427 -25.95 10.15 37.50
C HIS A 427 -26.16 9.52 38.89
N GLN A 428 -26.08 8.19 38.98
CA GLN A 428 -25.97 7.43 40.23
C GLN A 428 -24.73 6.56 40.14
N SER A 429 -23.83 6.71 41.10
CA SER A 429 -22.56 6.00 41.14
C SER A 429 -22.19 5.56 42.55
N VAL A 430 -21.30 4.58 42.64
CA VAL A 430 -20.73 4.06 43.89
C VAL A 430 -19.22 3.94 43.77
N SER A 431 -18.51 3.92 44.89
CA SER A 431 -17.06 3.69 44.88
C SER A 431 -16.70 2.31 44.31
N GLU A 432 -15.51 2.15 43.77
CA GLU A 432 -15.03 0.85 43.28
C GLU A 432 -15.09 -0.24 44.35
N LYS A 433 -14.80 0.10 45.61
CA LYS A 433 -14.93 -0.82 46.74
C LYS A 433 -16.37 -1.32 46.91
N GLN A 434 -17.36 -0.43 46.75
CA GLN A 434 -18.77 -0.80 46.80
C GLN A 434 -19.19 -1.61 45.57
N LEU A 435 -18.71 -1.30 44.36
CA LEU A 435 -18.95 -2.13 43.17
C LEU A 435 -18.46 -3.56 43.41
N ARG A 436 -17.23 -3.72 43.91
CA ARG A 436 -16.65 -5.04 44.22
C ARG A 436 -17.46 -5.81 45.26
N GLU A 437 -17.97 -5.13 46.29
CA GLU A 437 -18.83 -5.78 47.28
C GLU A 437 -20.18 -6.20 46.66
N GLN A 438 -20.78 -5.36 45.82
CA GLN A 438 -22.00 -5.72 45.09
C GLN A 438 -21.77 -6.90 44.12
N LEU A 439 -20.62 -6.95 43.44
CA LEU A 439 -20.21 -8.08 42.61
C LEU A 439 -20.17 -9.38 43.43
N ARG A 440 -19.50 -9.37 44.59
CA ARG A 440 -19.47 -10.53 45.50
C ARG A 440 -20.85 -10.93 46.00
N GLN A 441 -21.67 -9.95 46.36
CA GLN A 441 -23.05 -10.20 46.80
C GLN A 441 -23.86 -10.89 45.70
N ARG A 442 -23.76 -10.42 44.46
CA ARG A 442 -24.45 -10.99 43.29
C ARG A 442 -23.93 -12.39 42.96
N ALA A 443 -22.62 -12.59 42.97
CA ALA A 443 -22.03 -13.90 42.74
C ALA A 443 -22.53 -14.90 43.80
N ARG A 444 -22.57 -14.49 45.09
CA ARG A 444 -23.13 -15.31 46.18
C ARG A 444 -24.61 -15.63 45.98
N GLN A 445 -25.40 -14.66 45.52
CA GLN A 445 -26.83 -14.86 45.21
C GLN A 445 -27.05 -15.82 44.03
N ALA A 446 -26.15 -15.81 43.05
CA ALA A 446 -26.16 -16.72 41.90
C ALA A 446 -25.57 -18.11 42.22
N GLY A 447 -25.11 -18.35 43.46
CA GLY A 447 -24.46 -19.61 43.84
C GLY A 447 -23.07 -19.80 43.23
N LEU A 448 -22.41 -18.71 42.80
CA LEU A 448 -21.09 -18.71 42.20
C LEU A 448 -20.01 -18.42 43.25
N GLU A 449 -18.84 -19.05 43.08
CA GLU A 449 -17.68 -18.84 43.96
C GLU A 449 -17.01 -17.47 43.75
N TYR A 450 -17.21 -16.87 42.57
CA TYR A 450 -16.62 -15.60 42.19
C TYR A 450 -17.47 -14.84 41.16
N GLY A 451 -17.27 -13.53 41.11
CA GLY A 451 -17.63 -12.67 39.99
C GLY A 451 -16.42 -12.38 39.10
N LEU A 452 -16.63 -11.89 37.88
CA LEU A 452 -15.51 -11.45 37.04
C LEU A 452 -15.27 -9.94 37.14
N TYR A 453 -14.01 -9.53 37.17
CA TYR A 453 -13.58 -8.15 36.94
C TYR A 453 -12.78 -8.10 35.64
N ILE A 454 -13.31 -7.41 34.64
CA ILE A 454 -12.70 -7.25 33.33
C ILE A 454 -11.93 -5.94 33.29
N ASP A 455 -10.62 -6.05 33.18
CA ASP A 455 -9.72 -4.91 33.29
C ASP A 455 -9.44 -4.28 31.92
N ASP A 456 -9.24 -5.10 30.87
CA ASP A 456 -8.97 -4.59 29.53
C ASP A 456 -9.54 -5.47 28.40
N ILE A 457 -9.87 -4.79 27.30
CA ILE A 457 -10.55 -5.31 26.11
C ILE A 457 -9.89 -4.70 24.86
N SER A 458 -9.57 -5.51 23.85
CA SER A 458 -8.89 -5.03 22.63
C SER A 458 -9.83 -4.56 21.51
N GLY A 459 -11.13 -4.82 21.62
CA GLY A 459 -12.13 -4.56 20.60
C GLY A 459 -13.07 -5.76 20.42
N GLY A 460 -13.70 -5.86 19.26
CA GLY A 460 -14.61 -6.96 18.96
C GLY A 460 -15.21 -6.86 17.56
N PHE A 461 -16.28 -7.60 17.33
CA PHE A 461 -17.16 -7.35 16.21
C PHE A 461 -18.61 -7.34 16.67
N THR A 462 -19.43 -6.65 15.89
CA THR A 462 -20.86 -6.61 16.13
C THR A 462 -21.60 -6.75 14.81
N PHE A 463 -22.65 -7.58 14.79
CA PHE A 463 -23.49 -7.73 13.61
C PHE A 463 -24.64 -6.74 13.67
N THR A 464 -24.74 -5.92 12.63
CA THR A 464 -25.77 -4.88 12.47
C THR A 464 -26.69 -5.13 11.30
N GLY A 465 -26.42 -6.12 10.42
CA GLY A 465 -27.25 -6.46 9.26
C GLY A 465 -28.40 -7.44 9.56
N THR A 466 -29.21 -7.74 8.54
CA THR A 466 -30.39 -8.64 8.61
C THR A 466 -30.07 -10.12 8.39
N TYR A 467 -28.93 -10.44 7.77
CA TYR A 467 -28.56 -11.79 7.35
C TYR A 467 -28.04 -12.68 8.49
N MET A 468 -27.72 -12.09 9.65
CA MET A 468 -27.28 -12.80 10.86
C MET A 468 -27.99 -12.25 12.10
N PRO A 469 -28.16 -13.04 13.17
CA PRO A 469 -28.68 -12.52 14.43
C PRO A 469 -27.85 -11.34 14.96
N ASN A 470 -28.54 -10.34 15.52
CA ASN A 470 -27.92 -9.17 16.14
C ASN A 470 -27.17 -9.56 17.43
N ALA A 471 -25.92 -9.98 17.29
CA ALA A 471 -25.05 -10.40 18.36
C ALA A 471 -23.72 -9.65 18.32
N TYR A 472 -22.99 -9.68 19.43
CA TYR A 472 -21.63 -9.17 19.53
C TYR A 472 -20.67 -10.25 20.06
N GLN A 473 -19.39 -10.08 19.74
CA GLN A 473 -18.30 -10.73 20.44
C GLN A 473 -17.25 -9.67 20.76
N ILE A 474 -16.78 -9.65 22.00
CA ILE A 474 -15.76 -8.72 22.48
C ILE A 474 -14.59 -9.50 23.07
N ASN A 475 -13.38 -9.10 22.69
CA ASN A 475 -12.14 -9.79 23.04
C ASN A 475 -11.61 -9.32 24.39
N VAL A 476 -11.66 -10.19 25.40
CA VAL A 476 -11.13 -9.88 26.74
C VAL A 476 -9.62 -10.16 26.75
N LEU A 477 -8.84 -9.14 27.11
CA LEU A 477 -7.38 -9.27 27.26
C LEU A 477 -6.98 -9.64 28.69
N LEU A 478 -7.64 -9.01 29.68
CA LEU A 478 -7.27 -9.11 31.08
C LEU A 478 -8.52 -9.22 31.96
N ALA A 479 -8.62 -10.31 32.72
CA ALA A 479 -9.75 -10.56 33.62
C ALA A 479 -9.28 -11.18 34.94
N HIS A 480 -10.01 -10.89 36.02
CA HIS A 480 -9.76 -11.42 37.34
C HIS A 480 -11.01 -12.09 37.92
N ARG A 481 -10.83 -13.21 38.61
CA ARG A 481 -11.85 -13.77 39.50
C ARG A 481 -11.84 -13.00 40.81
N VAL A 482 -12.98 -12.41 41.15
CA VAL A 482 -13.21 -11.74 42.44
C VAL A 482 -14.03 -12.67 43.31
N TYR A 483 -13.35 -13.33 44.25
CA TYR A 483 -13.96 -14.37 45.07
C TYR A 483 -14.92 -13.82 46.14
N VAL A 484 -16.01 -14.56 46.36
CA VAL A 484 -17.05 -14.20 47.35
C VAL A 484 -16.63 -14.38 48.80
N ASP A 485 -15.57 -15.15 49.04
CA ASP A 485 -14.99 -15.43 50.36
C ASP A 485 -13.87 -14.46 50.76
N GLY A 486 -13.50 -13.53 49.86
CA GLY A 486 -12.54 -12.48 50.12
C GLY A 486 -11.07 -12.87 49.94
N ARG A 487 -10.74 -14.06 49.40
CA ARG A 487 -9.36 -14.37 49.00
C ARG A 487 -8.88 -13.40 47.90
N PRO A 488 -7.54 -13.25 47.69
CA PRO A 488 -7.00 -12.38 46.65
C PRO A 488 -7.56 -12.72 45.28
N ASP A 489 -7.71 -11.69 44.45
CA ASP A 489 -8.17 -11.85 43.09
C ASP A 489 -7.19 -12.73 42.28
N GLU A 490 -7.74 -13.58 41.43
CA GLU A 490 -6.94 -14.48 40.59
C GLU A 490 -7.03 -14.04 39.13
N LEU A 491 -5.87 -13.81 38.50
CA LEU A 491 -5.77 -13.48 37.09
C LEU A 491 -6.15 -14.69 36.22
N VAL A 492 -7.02 -14.47 35.24
CA VAL A 492 -7.48 -15.49 34.29
C VAL A 492 -7.44 -14.97 32.85
N ARG A 493 -7.50 -15.89 31.88
CA ARG A 493 -7.41 -15.58 30.44
C ARG A 493 -8.30 -16.46 29.58
N GLY A 494 -8.36 -16.15 28.28
CA GLY A 494 -8.84 -17.11 27.28
C GLY A 494 -10.36 -17.17 27.11
N ILE A 495 -11.06 -16.06 27.40
CA ILE A 495 -12.50 -15.90 27.22
C ILE A 495 -12.82 -14.66 26.39
N ASP A 496 -13.96 -14.69 25.70
CA ASP A 496 -14.57 -13.55 25.01
C ASP A 496 -16.00 -13.35 25.51
N PHE A 497 -16.44 -12.10 25.58
CA PHE A 497 -17.83 -11.79 25.90
C PHE A 497 -18.70 -11.91 24.67
N ILE A 498 -19.84 -12.57 24.84
CA ILE A 498 -20.87 -12.72 23.82
C ILE A 498 -22.23 -12.32 24.35
N GLY A 499 -23.15 -12.03 23.45
CA GLY A 499 -24.54 -11.78 23.83
C GLY A 499 -25.25 -10.92 22.81
N THR A 500 -26.42 -10.42 23.23
CA THR A 500 -27.22 -9.47 22.47
C THR A 500 -27.18 -8.11 23.16
N PRO A 501 -27.05 -6.99 22.41
CA PRO A 501 -26.91 -5.65 22.97
C PRO A 501 -27.97 -5.29 24.02
N LEU A 502 -29.25 -5.43 23.66
CA LEU A 502 -30.38 -5.02 24.50
C LEU A 502 -30.44 -5.80 25.82
N GLN A 503 -30.15 -7.10 25.78
CA GLN A 503 -30.15 -7.95 26.98
C GLN A 503 -29.03 -7.52 27.93
N THR A 504 -27.81 -7.34 27.43
CA THR A 504 -26.67 -6.96 28.27
C THR A 504 -26.84 -5.56 28.85
N PHE A 505 -27.34 -4.60 28.06
CA PHE A 505 -27.63 -3.25 28.55
C PHE A 505 -28.68 -3.24 29.66
N SER A 506 -29.75 -4.04 29.54
CA SER A 506 -30.78 -4.15 30.58
C SER A 506 -30.26 -4.71 31.90
N ASN A 507 -29.10 -5.39 31.88
CA ASN A 507 -28.45 -5.97 33.06
C ASN A 507 -27.43 -5.05 33.73
N ILE A 508 -27.21 -3.82 33.25
CA ILE A 508 -26.35 -2.86 33.93
C ILE A 508 -27.07 -2.34 35.18
N ILE A 509 -26.51 -2.59 36.37
CA ILE A 509 -27.19 -2.35 37.66
C ILE A 509 -26.49 -1.33 38.56
N ALA A 510 -25.21 -1.04 38.34
CA ALA A 510 -24.47 -0.02 39.05
C ALA A 510 -23.30 0.50 38.20
N ALA A 511 -22.86 1.72 38.49
CA ALA A 511 -21.69 2.35 37.87
C ALA A 511 -20.74 2.91 38.93
N GLY A 512 -19.46 2.98 38.58
CA GLY A 512 -18.39 3.56 39.38
C GLY A 512 -18.47 5.08 39.40
N ASP A 513 -17.80 5.69 40.38
CA ASP A 513 -17.65 7.13 40.53
C ASP A 513 -16.45 7.73 39.77
N GLN A 514 -15.59 6.88 39.20
CA GLN A 514 -14.44 7.27 38.38
C GLN A 514 -14.65 6.86 36.93
N ARG A 515 -14.21 7.72 36.00
CA ARG A 515 -14.22 7.46 34.56
C ARG A 515 -12.81 7.20 34.06
N GLU A 516 -12.71 6.44 32.98
CA GLU A 516 -11.45 6.19 32.30
C GLU A 516 -11.61 6.43 30.80
N VAL A 517 -10.48 6.68 30.13
CA VAL A 517 -10.41 7.01 28.70
C VAL A 517 -9.87 5.83 27.91
N PHE A 518 -10.52 5.56 26.78
CA PHE A 518 -10.02 4.72 25.71
C PHE A 518 -9.77 5.57 24.46
N ASN A 519 -8.56 5.49 23.90
CA ASN A 519 -8.20 6.10 22.62
C ASN A 519 -7.87 5.02 21.59
N GLY A 520 -8.66 4.97 20.52
CA GLY A 520 -8.59 3.91 19.52
C GLY A 520 -8.56 4.42 18.08
N SER A 521 -8.48 3.46 17.15
CA SER A 521 -8.75 3.67 15.74
C SER A 521 -9.89 2.72 15.38
N CYS A 522 -11.00 3.25 14.88
CA CYS A 522 -12.20 2.46 14.59
C CYS A 522 -12.30 2.20 13.08
N GLY A 523 -12.51 0.94 12.70
CA GLY A 523 -12.64 0.51 11.31
C GLY A 523 -14.11 0.39 10.87
N ALA A 524 -14.46 0.96 9.72
CA ALA A 524 -15.76 0.78 9.08
C ALA A 524 -15.63 0.93 7.55
N GLU A 525 -16.75 1.07 6.83
CA GLU A 525 -16.81 1.27 5.38
C GLU A 525 -16.06 2.54 4.93
N SER A 526 -16.02 3.57 5.79
CA SER A 526 -15.23 4.78 5.57
C SER A 526 -13.73 4.64 5.90
N GLY A 527 -13.27 3.43 6.23
CA GLY A 527 -11.90 3.14 6.66
C GLY A 527 -11.66 3.39 8.15
N TRP A 528 -10.40 3.60 8.49
CA TRP A 528 -9.94 3.82 9.87
C TRP A 528 -10.00 5.29 10.25
N VAL A 529 -10.77 5.63 11.28
CA VAL A 529 -10.83 6.99 11.85
C VAL A 529 -10.44 6.96 13.33
N PRO A 530 -9.75 8.00 13.85
CA PRO A 530 -9.42 8.08 15.26
C PRO A 530 -10.68 8.35 16.08
N VAL A 531 -10.83 7.66 17.22
CA VAL A 531 -11.98 7.76 18.12
C VAL A 531 -11.53 7.76 19.56
N SER A 532 -12.38 8.28 20.44
CA SER A 532 -12.23 8.12 21.88
C SER A 532 -13.54 7.65 22.51
N ALA A 533 -13.43 6.97 23.63
CA ALA A 533 -14.56 6.64 24.47
C ALA A 533 -14.21 6.88 25.94
N VAL A 534 -15.17 7.36 26.73
CA VAL A 534 -15.01 7.66 28.16
C VAL A 534 -16.17 7.03 28.90
N ALA A 535 -15.90 6.21 29.90
CA ALA A 535 -16.96 5.56 30.69
C ALA A 535 -16.50 5.32 32.14
N PRO A 536 -17.44 5.31 33.10
CA PRO A 536 -17.18 4.74 34.41
C PRO A 536 -17.15 3.22 34.35
N SER A 537 -16.57 2.60 35.37
CA SER A 537 -16.71 1.15 35.56
C SER A 537 -18.18 0.78 35.75
N MET A 538 -18.59 -0.41 35.32
CA MET A 538 -19.99 -0.84 35.36
C MET A 538 -20.14 -2.27 35.85
N LEU A 539 -21.07 -2.47 36.79
CA LEU A 539 -21.51 -3.80 37.20
C LEU A 539 -22.67 -4.24 36.33
N VAL A 540 -22.46 -5.32 35.59
CA VAL A 540 -23.48 -6.03 34.83
C VAL A 540 -23.91 -7.24 35.65
N ALA A 541 -25.21 -7.35 35.91
CA ALA A 541 -25.80 -8.41 36.73
C ALA A 541 -25.54 -9.81 36.15
N GLN A 542 -25.49 -9.91 34.83
CA GLN A 542 -25.22 -11.14 34.11
C GLN A 542 -24.57 -10.86 32.76
N VAL A 543 -23.38 -11.43 32.55
CA VAL A 543 -22.68 -11.52 31.27
C VAL A 543 -22.53 -12.98 30.87
N GLU A 544 -22.37 -13.23 29.57
CA GLU A 544 -21.96 -14.54 29.05
C GLU A 544 -20.57 -14.43 28.45
N ALA A 545 -19.68 -15.31 28.88
CA ALA A 545 -18.34 -15.44 28.34
C ALA A 545 -18.14 -16.84 27.78
N GLN A 546 -17.62 -16.92 26.57
CA GLN A 546 -17.23 -18.17 25.92
C GLN A 546 -15.71 -18.29 25.89
N ARG A 547 -15.19 -19.51 25.72
CA ARG A 547 -13.75 -19.69 25.53
C ARG A 547 -13.30 -19.11 24.19
N GLN A 548 -12.20 -18.36 24.22
CA GLN A 548 -11.46 -18.03 23.02
C GLN A 548 -11.04 -19.31 22.29
N MET A 549 -11.02 -19.27 20.96
CA MET A 549 -10.52 -20.39 20.15
C MET A 549 -9.12 -20.76 20.65
N LYS A 550 -8.94 -22.04 21.01
CA LYS A 550 -7.65 -22.53 21.49
C LYS A 550 -6.60 -22.30 20.40
N GLY A 551 -5.58 -21.52 20.73
CA GLY A 551 -4.51 -21.28 19.78
C GLY A 551 -3.81 -22.59 19.41
N GLN A 552 -3.52 -22.76 18.13
CA GLN A 552 -2.79 -23.94 17.62
C GLN A 552 -1.28 -23.69 17.55
N ALA A 553 -0.84 -22.46 17.87
CA ALA A 553 0.55 -22.07 17.82
C ALA A 553 1.32 -22.78 18.94
N LYS A 554 2.35 -23.55 18.58
CA LYS A 554 3.32 -24.04 19.56
C LYS A 554 4.25 -22.91 19.94
N SER A 555 4.65 -22.84 21.21
CA SER A 555 5.77 -22.02 21.66
C SER A 555 7.00 -22.25 20.76
N PRO A 556 7.88 -21.25 20.65
CA PRO A 556 9.15 -21.42 19.96
C PRO A 556 9.92 -22.63 20.50
N LEU A 557 10.59 -23.37 19.62
CA LEU A 557 11.29 -24.61 19.96
C LEU A 557 12.59 -24.37 20.73
N LEU A 558 13.20 -23.21 20.54
CA LEU A 558 14.39 -22.77 21.25
C LEU A 558 14.02 -21.62 22.19
N PRO A 559 14.76 -21.36 23.28
CA PRO A 559 14.65 -20.10 24.00
C PRO A 559 15.22 -18.92 23.18
N PRO A 560 14.91 -17.66 23.55
CA PRO A 560 15.58 -16.49 22.98
C PRO A 560 17.10 -16.63 23.09
N PRO A 561 17.87 -16.19 22.07
CA PRO A 561 19.33 -16.24 22.14
C PRO A 561 19.85 -15.27 23.22
N PRO A 562 20.96 -15.61 23.92
CA PRO A 562 21.61 -14.68 24.83
C PRO A 562 22.27 -13.54 24.06
N ALA A 563 22.52 -12.42 24.75
CA ALA A 563 23.34 -11.32 24.25
C ALA A 563 24.73 -11.83 23.81
N THR A 564 25.14 -11.54 22.58
CA THR A 564 26.46 -11.91 22.07
C THR A 564 27.50 -10.82 22.33
N GLU A 565 28.69 -11.20 22.82
CA GLU A 565 29.81 -10.28 23.03
C GLU A 565 30.36 -9.68 21.72
N GLU A 566 30.96 -8.50 21.82
CA GLU A 566 31.51 -7.75 20.69
C GLU A 566 32.69 -8.47 20.01
N GLY A 567 32.44 -9.06 18.85
CA GLY A 567 33.49 -9.57 17.96
C GLY A 567 34.07 -8.47 17.06
N SER A 568 35.38 -8.52 16.80
CA SER A 568 36.07 -7.66 15.82
C SER A 568 35.79 -8.12 14.38
N GLY A 569 35.09 -7.33 13.57
CA GLY A 569 34.78 -7.67 12.17
C GLY A 569 33.52 -6.96 11.63
N ASP A 570 33.00 -7.39 10.47
CA ASP A 570 31.64 -6.99 10.02
C ASP A 570 30.61 -7.59 10.99
N ARG A 571 30.06 -6.74 11.86
CA ARG A 571 29.19 -7.15 12.98
C ARG A 571 27.92 -7.84 12.47
N LEU A 572 27.31 -7.32 11.40
CA LEU A 572 26.10 -7.90 10.82
C LEU A 572 26.38 -9.29 10.27
N LEU A 573 27.47 -9.46 9.51
CA LEU A 573 27.84 -10.77 8.95
C LEU A 573 28.08 -11.82 10.05
N GLY A 574 28.75 -11.42 11.14
CA GLY A 574 28.98 -12.29 12.29
C GLY A 574 27.67 -12.74 12.96
N GLN A 575 26.75 -11.80 13.18
CA GLN A 575 25.43 -12.08 13.76
C GLN A 575 24.56 -12.99 12.87
N LEU A 576 24.55 -12.73 11.56
CA LEU A 576 23.87 -13.59 10.59
C LEU A 576 24.41 -15.02 10.61
N SER A 577 25.73 -15.16 10.68
CA SER A 577 26.39 -16.47 10.74
C SER A 577 26.02 -17.21 12.04
N ALA A 578 26.05 -16.54 13.18
CA ALA A 578 25.66 -17.12 14.46
C ALA A 578 24.19 -17.58 14.46
N ALA A 579 23.28 -16.75 13.94
CA ALA A 579 21.85 -17.08 13.87
C ALA A 579 21.58 -18.32 12.99
N VAL A 580 22.24 -18.40 11.82
CA VAL A 580 22.11 -19.51 10.87
C VAL A 580 22.69 -20.81 11.43
N THR A 581 23.85 -20.76 12.08
CA THR A 581 24.46 -21.92 12.75
C THR A 581 23.55 -22.43 13.85
N ARG A 582 23.13 -21.55 14.76
CA ARG A 582 22.24 -21.90 15.87
C ARG A 582 20.95 -22.55 15.40
N ALA A 583 20.27 -21.95 14.42
CA ALA A 583 19.04 -22.51 13.85
C ALA A 583 19.25 -23.92 13.30
N THR A 584 20.39 -24.18 12.65
CA THR A 584 20.68 -25.49 12.05
C THR A 584 21.00 -26.55 13.08
N GLU A 585 21.76 -26.20 14.13
CA GLU A 585 22.25 -27.15 15.13
C GLU A 585 21.24 -27.44 16.24
N GLU A 586 20.48 -26.43 16.67
CA GLU A 586 19.64 -26.55 17.87
C GLU A 586 18.16 -26.86 17.56
N LEU A 587 17.61 -26.44 16.41
CA LEU A 587 16.18 -26.66 16.10
C LEU A 587 15.87 -28.14 15.96
N THR A 588 15.04 -28.66 16.87
CA THR A 588 14.60 -30.05 16.86
C THR A 588 13.13 -30.15 17.23
N LEU A 589 12.43 -31.14 16.65
CA LEU A 589 11.08 -31.52 17.03
C LEU A 589 11.03 -33.06 17.11
N PRO A 590 10.60 -33.66 18.23
CA PRO A 590 10.58 -35.11 18.39
C PRO A 590 9.83 -35.82 17.24
N GLY A 591 10.47 -36.83 16.65
CA GLY A 591 9.92 -37.60 15.53
C GLY A 591 9.98 -36.92 14.16
N ALA A 592 10.48 -35.67 14.08
CA ALA A 592 10.65 -34.94 12.83
C ALA A 592 12.11 -34.95 12.36
N PRO A 593 12.37 -34.85 11.03
CA PRO A 593 13.71 -34.66 10.50
C PRO A 593 14.31 -33.31 10.97
N ARG A 594 15.62 -33.30 11.21
CA ARG A 594 16.39 -32.10 11.59
C ARG A 594 16.63 -31.17 10.40
N PRO A 595 16.90 -29.87 10.61
CA PRO A 595 17.40 -28.98 9.58
C PRO A 595 18.60 -29.60 8.85
N ALA A 596 18.58 -29.53 7.53
CA ALA A 596 19.71 -29.94 6.69
C ALA A 596 20.67 -28.77 6.47
N TRP A 597 20.11 -27.58 6.24
CA TRP A 597 20.82 -26.31 6.29
C TRP A 597 19.84 -25.17 6.58
N THR A 598 20.39 -24.04 7.04
CA THR A 598 19.68 -22.78 7.13
C THR A 598 20.38 -21.76 6.25
N GLU A 599 19.61 -20.87 5.62
CA GLU A 599 20.14 -19.76 4.84
C GLU A 599 19.40 -18.47 5.13
N VAL A 600 20.14 -17.37 5.07
CA VAL A 600 19.61 -16.02 5.22
C VAL A 600 20.13 -15.13 4.11
N SER A 601 19.23 -14.37 3.50
CA SER A 601 19.56 -13.31 2.55
C SER A 601 19.14 -11.96 3.14
N VAL A 602 20.00 -10.96 3.08
CA VAL A 602 19.73 -9.59 3.58
C VAL A 602 20.07 -8.58 2.50
N ARG A 603 19.27 -7.53 2.37
CA ARG A 603 19.67 -6.33 1.63
C ARG A 603 19.75 -5.17 2.60
N ASP A 604 20.94 -4.65 2.84
CA ASP A 604 21.15 -3.51 3.72
C ASP A 604 21.47 -2.28 2.86
N PHE A 605 20.55 -1.31 2.79
CA PHE A 605 20.68 -0.20 1.85
C PHE A 605 19.98 1.08 2.32
N ASP A 606 20.53 2.22 1.90
CA ASP A 606 19.81 3.49 1.85
C ASP A 606 19.13 3.68 0.49
N GLN A 607 18.00 4.39 0.48
CA GLN A 607 17.28 4.74 -0.73
C GLN A 607 16.64 6.12 -0.61
N HIS A 608 16.56 6.83 -1.74
CA HIS A 608 15.73 8.01 -1.89
C HIS A 608 15.04 8.01 -3.24
N ARG A 609 13.80 8.46 -3.27
CA ARG A 609 13.00 8.63 -4.47
C ARG A 609 12.27 9.96 -4.43
N ALA A 610 12.46 10.74 -5.48
CA ALA A 610 11.70 11.95 -5.76
C ALA A 610 10.79 11.72 -6.99
N VAL A 611 9.58 12.28 -6.95
CA VAL A 611 8.67 12.34 -8.09
C VAL A 611 8.18 13.77 -8.21
N ALA A 612 8.30 14.34 -9.40
CA ALA A 612 7.80 15.67 -9.70
C ALA A 612 6.98 15.67 -11.00
N GLU A 613 6.08 16.62 -11.11
CA GLU A 613 5.20 16.82 -12.26
C GLU A 613 5.19 18.29 -12.64
N PHE A 614 5.50 18.58 -13.91
CA PHE A 614 5.60 19.94 -14.46
C PHE A 614 6.44 20.92 -13.61
N GLY A 615 7.42 20.44 -12.84
CA GLY A 615 8.24 21.27 -11.95
C GLY A 615 7.86 21.19 -10.47
N ALA A 616 6.63 20.77 -10.14
CA ALA A 616 6.17 20.66 -8.77
C ALA A 616 6.49 19.28 -8.17
N LEU A 617 7.02 19.24 -6.95
CA LEU A 617 7.26 17.99 -6.24
C LEU A 617 5.91 17.33 -5.90
N VAL A 618 5.73 16.08 -6.31
CA VAL A 618 4.51 15.31 -6.04
C VAL A 618 4.67 14.46 -4.78
N SER A 619 5.81 13.79 -4.67
CA SER A 619 6.12 12.94 -3.53
C SER A 619 7.62 12.75 -3.38
N GLU A 620 8.07 12.62 -2.14
CA GLU A 620 9.40 12.13 -1.81
C GLU A 620 9.31 11.00 -0.77
N SER A 621 10.22 10.04 -0.86
CA SER A 621 10.26 8.91 0.07
C SER A 621 11.65 8.30 0.10
N GLY A 622 12.11 7.88 1.27
CA GLY A 622 13.42 7.27 1.39
C GLY A 622 13.91 7.16 2.83
N ALA A 623 14.34 5.96 3.22
CA ALA A 623 14.97 5.71 4.51
C ALA A 623 15.90 4.48 4.39
N PRO A 624 16.92 4.38 5.26
CA PRO A 624 17.67 3.15 5.46
C PRO A 624 16.72 1.97 5.70
N SER A 625 17.06 0.82 5.14
CA SER A 625 16.23 -0.37 5.21
C SER A 625 17.08 -1.63 5.16
N ARG A 626 16.78 -2.57 6.06
CA ARG A 626 17.45 -3.87 6.14
C ARG A 626 16.47 -5.04 6.11
N PRO A 627 15.73 -5.25 5.00
CA PRO A 627 14.89 -6.43 4.85
C PRO A 627 15.75 -7.69 4.76
N ALA A 628 15.27 -8.77 5.36
CA ALA A 628 15.89 -10.08 5.29
C ALA A 628 14.88 -11.17 4.92
N ASN A 629 15.39 -12.31 4.47
CA ASN A 629 14.63 -13.53 4.25
C ASN A 629 15.44 -14.71 4.79
N LEU A 630 14.88 -15.44 5.75
CA LEU A 630 15.51 -16.63 6.32
C LEU A 630 14.72 -17.88 5.90
N GLU A 631 15.41 -18.90 5.40
CA GLU A 631 14.85 -20.22 5.11
C GLU A 631 15.62 -21.32 5.85
N VAL A 632 14.91 -22.06 6.70
CA VAL A 632 15.34 -23.35 7.21
C VAL A 632 14.89 -24.43 6.24
N VAL A 633 15.81 -25.26 5.76
CA VAL A 633 15.52 -26.35 4.82
C VAL A 633 15.69 -27.70 5.51
N VAL A 634 14.72 -28.59 5.29
CA VAL A 634 14.70 -29.96 5.84
C VAL A 634 14.64 -30.97 4.70
N GLY A 635 15.36 -32.09 4.83
CA GLY A 635 15.49 -33.11 3.79
C GLY A 635 16.91 -33.14 3.20
N ASP A 636 17.03 -33.36 1.90
CA ASP A 636 18.32 -33.36 1.19
C ASP A 636 18.22 -32.69 -0.19
N GLN A 637 19.29 -32.71 -0.97
CA GLN A 637 19.29 -32.10 -2.31
C GLN A 637 18.28 -32.76 -3.28
N LYS A 638 17.93 -34.04 -3.09
CA LYS A 638 16.99 -34.79 -3.94
C LYS A 638 15.53 -34.50 -3.58
N LEU A 639 15.23 -34.45 -2.28
CA LEU A 639 13.90 -34.18 -1.74
C LEU A 639 14.02 -33.34 -0.46
N ASN A 640 13.67 -32.06 -0.54
CA ASN A 640 13.61 -31.15 0.59
C ASN A 640 12.34 -30.28 0.60
N SER A 641 12.18 -29.54 1.69
CA SER A 641 11.07 -28.63 1.96
C SER A 641 10.96 -27.42 1.03
N SER A 642 11.96 -27.12 0.20
CA SER A 642 11.90 -25.99 -0.73
C SER A 642 11.05 -26.34 -1.98
N ARG A 643 10.87 -25.37 -2.87
CA ARG A 643 10.29 -25.59 -4.22
C ARG A 643 9.01 -26.42 -4.24
N ILE A 644 8.01 -25.99 -3.47
CA ILE A 644 6.67 -26.57 -3.54
C ILE A 644 5.61 -25.47 -3.46
N SER A 645 4.49 -25.71 -4.16
CA SER A 645 3.28 -24.91 -4.07
C SER A 645 2.12 -25.82 -3.67
N GLY A 646 1.17 -25.31 -2.91
CA GLY A 646 -0.06 -26.03 -2.62
C GLY A 646 -1.06 -26.07 -3.80
N GLY A 647 -0.72 -25.45 -4.93
CA GLY A 647 -1.59 -25.36 -6.10
C GLY A 647 -2.77 -24.42 -5.86
N SER A 648 -3.92 -24.70 -6.49
CA SER A 648 -5.15 -23.91 -6.33
C SER A 648 -6.07 -24.39 -5.20
N ILE A 649 -5.77 -25.56 -4.61
CA ILE A 649 -6.69 -26.26 -3.68
C ILE A 649 -6.14 -26.25 -2.25
N THR A 650 -4.83 -26.34 -2.07
CA THR A 650 -4.19 -26.37 -0.75
C THR A 650 -3.37 -25.11 -0.54
N THR A 651 -3.50 -24.49 0.62
CA THR A 651 -2.60 -23.40 1.04
C THR A 651 -1.44 -24.01 1.83
N LEU A 652 -0.20 -23.77 1.38
CA LEU A 652 1.01 -24.16 2.12
C LEU A 652 1.71 -22.92 2.68
N PRO A 653 2.40 -23.05 3.83
CA PRO A 653 3.28 -22.00 4.32
C PRO A 653 4.33 -21.58 3.28
N GLN A 654 4.60 -20.28 3.15
CA GLN A 654 5.57 -19.74 2.19
C GLN A 654 7.01 -20.19 2.50
N SER A 655 7.80 -20.42 1.45
CA SER A 655 9.25 -20.66 1.55
C SER A 655 9.98 -19.37 1.90
N GLY A 656 10.89 -19.45 2.87
CA GLY A 656 11.47 -18.27 3.49
C GLY A 656 10.46 -17.49 4.33
N VAL A 657 10.95 -16.86 5.39
CA VAL A 657 10.18 -15.95 6.23
C VAL A 657 10.84 -14.58 6.16
N ALA A 658 10.06 -13.58 5.75
CA ALA A 658 10.52 -12.21 5.62
C ALA A 658 10.68 -11.58 6.99
N ALA A 659 11.80 -10.88 7.19
CA ALA A 659 12.12 -10.12 8.39
C ALA A 659 12.43 -8.66 8.04
N ARG A 660 12.28 -7.77 9.02
CA ARG A 660 12.87 -6.44 8.99
C ARG A 660 13.82 -6.34 10.14
N LEU A 661 15.11 -6.29 9.84
CA LEU A 661 16.13 -6.19 10.87
C LEU A 661 16.30 -4.74 11.31
N VAL A 662 16.67 -4.58 12.57
CA VAL A 662 17.21 -3.32 13.10
C VAL A 662 18.34 -2.82 12.19
N VAL A 663 18.30 -1.53 11.84
CA VAL A 663 19.30 -0.91 10.93
C VAL A 663 20.58 -0.51 11.67
N GLU A 664 20.52 -0.39 13.00
CA GLU A 664 21.69 -0.22 13.85
C GLU A 664 22.39 -1.57 14.08
N ASP A 665 23.71 -1.60 13.91
CA ASP A 665 24.53 -2.78 14.19
C ASP A 665 24.80 -2.85 15.70
N LEU A 666 23.78 -3.20 16.49
CA LEU A 666 23.90 -3.46 17.93
C LEU A 666 24.04 -4.96 18.20
N GLY A 667 24.77 -5.32 19.25
CA GLY A 667 25.27 -6.68 19.48
C GLY A 667 24.21 -7.76 19.64
N GLU A 668 23.00 -7.40 20.04
CA GLU A 668 22.01 -8.35 20.57
C GLU A 668 20.78 -8.54 19.66
N ASN A 669 20.49 -7.61 18.76
CA ASN A 669 19.15 -7.53 18.14
C ASN A 669 18.99 -8.48 16.94
N VAL A 670 20.00 -8.56 16.06
CA VAL A 670 19.89 -9.37 14.83
C VAL A 670 19.65 -10.86 15.11
N PRO A 671 20.38 -11.52 16.05
CA PRO A 671 20.09 -12.93 16.38
C PRO A 671 18.67 -13.14 16.93
N ARG A 672 18.13 -12.15 17.65
CA ARG A 672 16.82 -12.21 18.27
C ARG A 672 15.69 -12.02 17.24
N ASP A 673 15.85 -11.06 16.33
CA ASP A 673 14.98 -10.89 15.15
C ASP A 673 14.84 -12.20 14.35
N PHE A 674 15.92 -13.01 14.27
CA PHE A 674 15.91 -14.26 13.52
C PHE A 674 15.40 -15.47 14.27
N TRP A 675 15.43 -15.51 15.60
CA TRP A 675 15.12 -16.72 16.35
C TRP A 675 13.67 -17.20 16.12
N LEU A 676 12.69 -16.31 16.23
CA LEU A 676 11.28 -16.63 15.94
C LEU A 676 11.08 -17.00 14.47
N ILE A 677 11.76 -16.29 13.58
CA ILE A 677 11.67 -16.47 12.14
C ILE A 677 12.21 -17.83 11.72
N ALA A 678 13.32 -18.27 12.32
CA ALA A 678 13.88 -19.61 12.12
C ALA A 678 12.94 -20.71 12.64
N ASP A 679 12.32 -20.51 13.80
CA ASP A 679 11.32 -21.43 14.35
C ASP A 679 10.09 -21.58 13.43
N ILE A 680 9.52 -20.44 12.99
CA ILE A 680 8.40 -20.40 12.04
C ILE A 680 8.81 -21.08 10.73
N SER A 681 9.99 -20.76 10.20
CA SER A 681 10.49 -21.35 8.96
C SER A 681 10.70 -22.85 9.07
N PHE A 682 11.20 -23.36 10.21
CA PHE A 682 11.41 -24.80 10.41
C PHE A 682 10.09 -25.57 10.49
N LYS A 683 9.12 -25.07 11.26
CA LYS A 683 7.77 -25.65 11.34
C LYS A 683 7.09 -25.65 9.96
N ALA A 684 7.22 -24.56 9.21
CA ALA A 684 6.75 -24.46 7.83
C ALA A 684 7.45 -25.47 6.89
N ALA A 685 8.78 -25.62 7.03
CA ALA A 685 9.57 -26.55 6.23
C ALA A 685 9.14 -28.01 6.45
N LEU A 686 8.86 -28.41 7.69
CA LEU A 686 8.35 -29.75 8.00
C LEU A 686 7.00 -30.04 7.31
N GLN A 687 6.06 -29.08 7.36
CA GLN A 687 4.77 -29.22 6.67
C GLN A 687 4.95 -29.34 5.15
N ARG A 688 5.81 -28.49 4.57
CA ARG A 688 6.12 -28.54 3.14
C ARG A 688 6.74 -29.87 2.73
N LEU A 689 7.71 -30.37 3.49
CA LEU A 689 8.38 -31.65 3.20
C LEU A 689 7.39 -32.82 3.28
N ALA A 690 6.57 -32.88 4.33
CA ALA A 690 5.57 -33.93 4.50
C ALA A 690 4.56 -33.94 3.34
N PHE A 691 4.04 -32.76 2.98
CA PHE A 691 3.12 -32.63 1.85
C PHE A 691 3.80 -33.01 0.52
N LYS A 692 5.05 -32.59 0.31
CA LYS A 692 5.82 -32.92 -0.90
C LYS A 692 6.08 -34.42 -1.03
N ALA A 693 6.46 -35.08 0.05
CA ALA A 693 6.70 -36.52 0.08
C ALA A 693 5.41 -37.29 -0.27
N SER A 694 4.27 -36.89 0.32
CA SER A 694 2.96 -37.46 0.01
C SER A 694 2.56 -37.24 -1.46
N ALA A 695 2.72 -36.01 -1.97
CA ALA A 695 2.40 -35.68 -3.35
C ALA A 695 3.27 -36.48 -4.34
N ARG A 696 4.57 -36.62 -4.08
CA ARG A 696 5.47 -37.44 -4.92
C ARG A 696 5.06 -38.91 -4.93
N ALA A 697 4.62 -39.47 -3.80
CA ALA A 697 4.16 -40.86 -3.72
C ALA A 697 2.92 -41.14 -4.58
N GLN A 698 2.13 -40.12 -4.91
CA GLN A 698 0.92 -40.24 -5.73
C GLN A 698 1.16 -40.04 -7.24
N VAL A 699 2.36 -39.59 -7.65
CA VAL A 699 2.65 -39.34 -9.07
C VAL A 699 2.99 -40.65 -9.77
N VAL A 700 2.19 -41.01 -10.78
CA VAL A 700 2.49 -42.09 -11.73
C VAL A 700 3.22 -41.49 -12.94
N GLY A 701 4.50 -41.85 -13.14
CA GLY A 701 5.31 -41.33 -14.24
C GLY A 701 6.81 -41.23 -13.90
N GLU A 702 7.53 -40.43 -14.68
CA GLU A 702 8.97 -40.17 -14.51
C GLU A 702 9.25 -39.37 -13.23
N GLU A 703 10.27 -39.78 -12.46
CA GLU A 703 10.67 -39.11 -11.21
C GLU A 703 11.14 -37.68 -11.53
N PRO A 704 10.65 -36.64 -10.82
CA PRO A 704 11.14 -35.27 -11.02
C PRO A 704 12.64 -35.19 -10.68
N PRO A 705 13.37 -34.24 -11.28
CA PRO A 705 14.78 -34.04 -10.95
C PRO A 705 14.95 -33.64 -9.46
N PRO A 706 16.17 -33.71 -8.91
CA PRO A 706 16.48 -33.23 -7.56
C PRO A 706 15.95 -31.81 -7.35
N ASP A 707 15.62 -31.47 -6.10
CA ASP A 707 15.10 -30.13 -5.80
C ASP A 707 16.15 -29.05 -6.00
N LEU A 708 17.41 -29.36 -5.65
CA LEU A 708 18.56 -28.48 -5.83
C LEU A 708 19.79 -29.29 -6.24
N SER A 709 20.65 -28.68 -7.04
CA SER A 709 22.00 -29.14 -7.34
C SER A 709 22.97 -28.71 -6.23
N PRO A 710 24.07 -29.46 -6.02
CA PRO A 710 25.13 -29.02 -5.12
C PRO A 710 25.76 -27.72 -5.64
N ALA A 711 26.31 -26.94 -4.71
CA ALA A 711 27.12 -25.77 -4.97
C ALA A 711 28.34 -25.79 -4.04
N PRO A 712 29.50 -25.27 -4.47
CA PRO A 712 30.67 -25.17 -3.60
C PRO A 712 30.39 -24.18 -2.46
N VAL A 713 31.03 -24.40 -1.32
CA VAL A 713 31.08 -23.42 -0.23
C VAL A 713 31.95 -22.25 -0.67
N VAL A 714 31.44 -21.03 -0.53
CA VAL A 714 32.10 -19.81 -1.02
C VAL A 714 32.27 -18.80 0.12
N GLN A 715 33.40 -18.11 0.10
CA GLN A 715 33.69 -16.96 0.97
C GLN A 715 34.04 -15.77 0.07
N HIS A 716 33.09 -14.84 -0.08
CA HIS A 716 33.24 -13.65 -0.93
C HIS A 716 32.75 -12.41 -0.19
N LEU A 717 33.68 -11.60 0.33
CA LEU A 717 33.38 -10.44 1.16
C LEU A 717 33.78 -9.15 0.43
N ALA A 718 33.03 -8.77 -0.60
CA ALA A 718 33.28 -7.60 -1.44
C ALA A 718 32.31 -6.42 -1.14
N GLY A 719 31.67 -6.43 0.03
CA GLY A 719 30.81 -5.35 0.51
C GLY A 719 31.54 -4.00 0.56
N ARG A 720 30.77 -2.92 0.41
CA ARG A 720 31.31 -1.55 0.49
C ARG A 720 30.48 -0.71 1.45
N ALA A 721 31.16 0.09 2.26
CA ALA A 721 30.49 1.21 2.92
C ALA A 721 29.91 2.14 1.84
N HIS A 722 28.70 2.62 2.06
CA HIS A 722 28.04 3.56 1.14
C HIS A 722 27.78 4.87 1.86
N ALA A 723 28.09 5.98 1.19
CA ALA A 723 27.74 7.31 1.69
C ALA A 723 26.22 7.52 1.62
N ALA A 724 25.71 8.37 2.50
CA ALA A 724 24.32 8.81 2.49
C ALA A 724 23.92 9.35 1.11
N ILE A 725 22.67 9.10 0.71
CA ILE A 725 22.17 9.57 -0.59
C ILE A 725 21.92 11.09 -0.52
N PRO A 726 22.41 11.89 -1.50
CA PRO A 726 22.19 13.34 -1.53
C PRO A 726 20.75 13.66 -1.98
N ARG A 727 19.79 13.56 -1.04
CA ARG A 727 18.33 13.67 -1.30
C ARG A 727 17.93 14.94 -2.08
N GLY A 728 18.54 16.08 -1.76
CA GLY A 728 18.25 17.36 -2.42
C GLY A 728 18.55 17.38 -3.92
N HIS A 729 19.62 16.71 -4.37
CA HIS A 729 19.99 16.69 -5.79
C HIS A 729 19.02 15.83 -6.61
N LEU A 730 18.55 14.70 -6.07
CA LEU A 730 17.48 13.91 -6.70
C LEU A 730 16.15 14.67 -6.80
N ASN A 731 15.81 15.48 -5.78
CA ASN A 731 14.65 16.36 -5.83
C ASN A 731 14.79 17.37 -6.98
N GLN A 732 15.96 18.00 -7.12
CA GLN A 732 16.26 18.93 -8.22
C GLN A 732 16.20 18.25 -9.60
N ILE A 733 16.76 17.05 -9.75
CA ILE A 733 16.66 16.28 -11.00
C ILE A 733 15.18 16.08 -11.38
N ALA A 734 14.33 15.67 -10.44
CA ALA A 734 12.92 15.45 -10.72
C ALA A 734 12.18 16.76 -11.08
N THR A 735 12.31 17.80 -10.26
CA THR A 735 11.59 19.07 -10.45
C THR A 735 12.05 19.78 -11.72
N GLN A 736 13.35 20.09 -11.86
CA GLN A 736 13.87 20.85 -12.99
C GLN A 736 13.68 20.14 -14.34
N THR A 737 13.79 18.81 -14.37
CA THR A 737 13.58 18.05 -15.61
C THR A 737 12.11 17.99 -16.00
N SER A 738 11.19 17.79 -15.03
CA SER A 738 9.75 17.75 -15.31
C SER A 738 9.19 19.12 -15.72
N ALA A 739 9.76 20.22 -15.21
CA ALA A 739 9.38 21.58 -15.58
C ALA A 739 9.47 21.84 -17.08
N LYS A 740 10.40 21.18 -17.80
CA LYS A 740 10.55 21.34 -19.26
C LYS A 740 9.31 20.89 -20.06
N LEU A 741 8.39 20.13 -19.45
CA LEU A 741 7.13 19.70 -20.06
C LEU A 741 5.96 20.67 -19.85
N ARG A 742 6.10 21.69 -19.00
CA ARG A 742 5.02 22.60 -18.55
C ARG A 742 4.32 23.29 -19.73
N ASP A 743 5.07 23.93 -20.62
CA ASP A 743 4.49 24.77 -21.69
C ASP A 743 4.06 24.00 -22.93
N LEU A 744 4.09 22.67 -22.88
CA LEU A 744 3.78 21.83 -24.04
C LEU A 744 2.28 21.54 -24.18
N GLY A 745 1.45 21.92 -23.20
CA GLY A 745 0.00 21.66 -23.24
C GLY A 745 -0.32 20.16 -23.08
N LEU A 746 0.57 19.41 -22.45
CA LEU A 746 0.41 17.97 -22.21
C LEU A 746 -0.58 17.73 -21.06
N HIS A 747 -1.21 16.56 -21.07
CA HIS A 747 -2.13 16.13 -20.01
C HIS A 747 -1.37 15.70 -18.75
N ASN A 748 -0.26 14.98 -18.90
CA ASN A 748 0.62 14.58 -17.79
C ASN A 748 2.09 14.75 -18.20
N GLY A 749 2.96 15.15 -17.27
CA GLY A 749 4.38 15.35 -17.50
C GLY A 749 5.19 15.17 -16.23
N SER A 750 5.60 13.93 -15.95
CA SER A 750 6.21 13.52 -14.68
C SER A 750 7.62 12.97 -14.84
N VAL A 751 8.49 13.26 -13.87
CA VAL A 751 9.83 12.67 -13.75
C VAL A 751 9.98 12.06 -12.36
N SER A 752 10.49 10.83 -12.30
CA SER A 752 10.88 10.17 -11.05
C SER A 752 12.38 9.88 -11.07
N ALA A 753 13.09 10.37 -10.06
CA ALA A 753 14.50 10.06 -9.81
C ALA A 753 14.60 9.17 -8.57
N ARG A 754 15.39 8.10 -8.63
CA ARG A 754 15.61 7.19 -7.51
C ARG A 754 17.06 6.71 -7.46
N THR A 755 17.60 6.67 -6.25
CA THR A 755 18.88 6.04 -5.94
C THR A 755 18.69 4.97 -4.88
N ILE A 756 19.38 3.83 -5.03
CA ILE A 756 19.55 2.79 -4.02
C ILE A 756 21.05 2.52 -3.90
N ARG A 757 21.58 2.49 -2.67
CA ARG A 757 23.00 2.21 -2.37
C ARG A 757 23.08 1.32 -1.13
N GLY A 758 23.79 0.20 -1.22
CA GLY A 758 23.86 -0.77 -0.14
C GLY A 758 24.68 -2.02 -0.47
N ASN A 759 24.48 -3.06 0.34
CA ASN A 759 25.06 -4.39 0.17
C ASN A 759 23.95 -5.46 0.20
N GLU A 760 24.18 -6.55 -0.53
CA GLU A 760 23.41 -7.79 -0.41
C GLU A 760 24.29 -8.85 0.28
N TYR A 761 23.70 -9.54 1.26
CA TYR A 761 24.31 -10.60 2.05
C TYR A 761 23.60 -11.92 1.77
N LEU A 762 24.35 -13.00 1.65
CA LEU A 762 23.88 -14.38 1.71
C LEU A 762 24.77 -15.14 2.69
N VAL A 763 24.17 -15.75 3.70
CA VAL A 763 24.86 -16.60 4.67
C VAL A 763 24.15 -17.94 4.77
N ARG A 764 24.89 -19.04 4.67
CA ARG A 764 24.37 -20.42 4.77
C ARG A 764 25.16 -21.20 5.81
N SER A 765 24.49 -22.15 6.47
CA SER A 765 25.08 -22.96 7.54
C SER A 765 26.18 -23.92 7.06
N ASP A 766 26.34 -24.11 5.75
CA ASP A 766 27.46 -24.86 5.16
C ASP A 766 28.78 -24.06 5.11
N GLY A 767 28.77 -22.82 5.62
CA GLY A 767 29.90 -21.91 5.60
C GLY A 767 29.92 -20.96 4.40
N THR A 768 28.91 -20.98 3.54
CA THR A 768 28.82 -20.01 2.43
C THR A 768 28.52 -18.61 2.96
N GLN A 769 29.37 -17.64 2.62
CA GLN A 769 29.18 -16.22 2.90
C GLN A 769 29.47 -15.41 1.62
N VAL A 770 28.47 -14.66 1.17
CA VAL A 770 28.59 -13.73 0.04
C VAL A 770 28.10 -12.36 0.49
N VAL A 771 28.96 -11.35 0.39
CA VAL A 771 28.66 -9.95 0.60
C VAL A 771 29.09 -9.19 -0.65
N GLN A 772 28.16 -8.54 -1.33
CA GLN A 772 28.45 -7.80 -2.56
C GLN A 772 27.64 -6.50 -2.68
N PRO A 773 28.15 -5.48 -3.41
CA PRO A 773 27.47 -4.20 -3.53
C PRO A 773 26.11 -4.35 -4.25
N TYR A 774 25.10 -3.65 -3.73
CA TYR A 774 23.76 -3.58 -4.30
C TYR A 774 23.37 -2.11 -4.49
N GLY A 775 23.06 -1.72 -5.73
CA GLY A 775 22.63 -0.35 -5.98
C GLY A 775 22.50 0.02 -7.44
N TYR A 776 21.73 1.06 -7.69
CA TYR A 776 21.58 1.73 -8.97
C TYR A 776 20.93 3.09 -8.78
N THR A 777 21.10 3.95 -9.77
CA THR A 777 20.38 5.22 -9.90
C THR A 777 19.57 5.21 -11.19
N VAL A 778 18.32 5.68 -11.13
CA VAL A 778 17.41 5.70 -12.28
C VAL A 778 16.61 6.99 -12.32
N VAL A 779 16.55 7.60 -13.51
CA VAL A 779 15.61 8.67 -13.85
C VAL A 779 14.61 8.12 -14.85
N TRP A 780 13.32 8.28 -14.57
CA TRP A 780 12.24 7.85 -15.44
C TRP A 780 11.31 9.02 -15.72
N ALA A 781 11.20 9.40 -17.00
CA ALA A 781 10.30 10.45 -17.46
C ALA A 781 9.11 9.84 -18.20
N ALA A 782 7.93 10.39 -17.97
CA ALA A 782 6.70 10.01 -18.65
C ALA A 782 5.86 11.23 -18.99
N ALA A 783 5.38 11.27 -20.23
CA ALA A 783 4.48 12.28 -20.73
C ALA A 783 3.25 11.62 -21.35
N ALA A 784 2.09 12.25 -21.21
CA ALA A 784 0.87 11.82 -21.88
C ALA A 784 0.07 13.01 -22.40
N ALA A 785 -0.62 12.81 -23.52
CA ALA A 785 -1.56 13.75 -24.12
C ALA A 785 -2.85 13.01 -24.52
N VAL A 786 -3.94 13.75 -24.63
CA VAL A 786 -5.27 13.23 -25.01
C VAL A 786 -5.74 13.99 -26.25
N ARG A 787 -6.16 13.26 -27.29
CA ARG A 787 -6.63 13.83 -28.56
C ARG A 787 -8.12 14.17 -28.44
N GLY A 788 -8.65 15.01 -29.32
CA GLY A 788 -10.04 15.49 -29.24
C GLY A 788 -11.11 14.38 -29.28
N ASP A 789 -10.77 13.21 -29.80
CA ASP A 789 -11.61 11.99 -29.82
C ASP A 789 -11.44 11.10 -28.57
N GLY A 790 -10.68 11.55 -27.57
CA GLY A 790 -10.44 10.83 -26.32
C GLY A 790 -9.23 9.88 -26.35
N LEU A 791 -8.52 9.74 -27.47
CA LEU A 791 -7.35 8.86 -27.54
C LEU A 791 -6.20 9.40 -26.66
N ARG A 792 -5.80 8.61 -25.66
CA ARG A 792 -4.62 8.89 -24.84
C ARG A 792 -3.35 8.31 -25.48
N VAL A 793 -2.36 9.16 -25.70
CA VAL A 793 -1.04 8.78 -26.22
C VAL A 793 0.01 9.10 -25.17
N GLY A 794 0.94 8.18 -24.93
CA GLY A 794 2.00 8.33 -23.95
C GLY A 794 3.38 8.08 -24.54
N MET A 795 4.39 8.71 -23.94
CA MET A 795 5.80 8.44 -24.20
C MET A 795 6.55 8.31 -22.87
N THR A 796 7.57 7.45 -22.86
CA THR A 796 8.44 7.29 -21.69
C THR A 796 9.90 7.20 -22.10
N ARG A 797 10.79 7.61 -21.19
CA ARG A 797 12.24 7.49 -21.29
C ARG A 797 12.82 7.09 -19.93
N GLN A 798 13.89 6.31 -19.95
CA GLN A 798 14.57 5.82 -18.75
C GLN A 798 16.07 5.99 -18.93
N TRP A 799 16.71 6.60 -17.93
CA TRP A 799 18.17 6.65 -17.78
C TRP A 799 18.53 5.83 -16.56
N LEU A 800 19.44 4.88 -16.74
CA LEU A 800 19.90 3.99 -15.69
C LEU A 800 21.41 4.16 -15.57
N ALA A 801 21.89 4.29 -14.34
CA ALA A 801 23.30 4.44 -14.00
C ALA A 801 23.62 3.68 -12.72
N ARG A 802 24.89 3.42 -12.42
CA ARG A 802 25.25 2.81 -11.11
C ARG A 802 25.12 3.82 -9.98
N THR A 803 25.60 5.02 -10.24
CA THR A 803 25.56 6.12 -9.30
C THR A 803 24.97 7.35 -9.98
N GLU A 804 24.66 8.34 -9.18
CA GLU A 804 24.04 9.57 -9.62
C GLU A 804 24.98 10.44 -10.44
N GLU A 805 26.26 10.42 -10.10
CA GLU A 805 27.33 11.16 -10.79
C GLU A 805 27.54 10.66 -12.22
N GLN A 806 27.02 9.48 -12.55
CA GLN A 806 27.07 8.87 -13.88
C GLN A 806 25.81 9.13 -14.72
N LEU A 807 24.78 9.78 -14.18
CA LEU A 807 23.66 10.25 -14.98
C LEU A 807 24.07 11.42 -15.87
N PRO A 808 23.35 11.65 -16.99
CA PRO A 808 23.44 12.92 -17.69
C PRO A 808 23.10 14.08 -16.73
N GLY A 809 23.76 15.22 -16.90
CA GLY A 809 23.47 16.41 -16.10
C GLY A 809 22.02 16.88 -16.28
N ILE A 810 21.49 17.62 -15.30
CA ILE A 810 20.08 18.06 -15.26
C ILE A 810 19.69 18.81 -16.54
N GLU A 811 20.55 19.68 -17.08
CA GLU A 811 20.30 20.38 -18.35
C GLU A 811 20.12 19.43 -19.53
N GLN A 812 20.97 18.39 -19.63
CA GLN A 812 20.86 17.40 -20.70
C GLN A 812 19.60 16.54 -20.53
N LEU A 813 19.30 16.09 -19.31
CA LEU A 813 18.06 15.37 -19.01
C LEU A 813 16.84 16.22 -19.38
N GLY A 814 16.84 17.50 -19.00
CA GLY A 814 15.80 18.47 -19.32
C GLY A 814 15.61 18.64 -20.83
N ALA A 815 16.70 18.77 -21.59
CA ALA A 815 16.64 18.87 -23.05
C ALA A 815 16.08 17.60 -23.71
N GLU A 816 16.46 16.42 -23.22
CA GLU A 816 15.93 15.14 -23.72
C GLU A 816 14.44 14.96 -23.39
N VAL A 817 14.02 15.34 -22.18
CA VAL A 817 12.62 15.30 -21.77
C VAL A 817 11.77 16.31 -22.53
N ARG A 818 12.28 17.52 -22.79
CA ARG A 818 11.62 18.51 -23.67
C ARG A 818 11.37 17.92 -25.06
N ARG A 819 12.41 17.36 -25.69
CA ARG A 819 12.30 16.72 -27.02
C ARG A 819 11.27 15.58 -27.02
N MET A 820 11.22 14.78 -25.96
CA MET A 820 10.20 13.74 -25.81
C MET A 820 8.78 14.34 -25.79
N GLY A 821 8.57 15.43 -25.04
CA GLY A 821 7.26 16.10 -24.99
C GLY A 821 6.86 16.73 -26.33
N GLU A 822 7.80 17.35 -27.05
CA GLU A 822 7.57 17.92 -28.38
C GLU A 822 7.25 16.84 -29.42
N ALA A 823 7.97 15.72 -29.39
CA ALA A 823 7.69 14.56 -30.23
C ALA A 823 6.29 13.98 -29.93
N LEU A 824 5.87 13.95 -28.67
CA LEU A 824 4.52 13.53 -28.29
C LEU A 824 3.46 14.47 -28.89
N LYS A 825 3.65 15.80 -28.86
CA LYS A 825 2.72 16.75 -29.50
C LYS A 825 2.60 16.50 -31.00
N HIS A 826 3.71 16.31 -31.70
CA HIS A 826 3.69 16.01 -33.13
C HIS A 826 2.96 14.68 -33.39
N ARG A 827 3.20 13.67 -32.54
CA ARG A 827 2.52 12.37 -32.62
C ARG A 827 1.00 12.48 -32.40
N MET A 828 0.50 13.44 -31.63
CA MET A 828 -0.95 13.65 -31.47
C MET A 828 -1.68 14.01 -32.76
N GLN A 829 -0.95 14.57 -33.74
CA GLN A 829 -1.49 14.95 -35.05
C GLN A 829 -1.34 13.84 -36.09
N ALA A 830 -0.67 12.75 -35.74
CA ALA A 830 -0.37 11.68 -36.66
C ALA A 830 -1.61 10.85 -37.00
N SER A 831 -1.65 10.32 -38.23
CA SER A 831 -2.71 9.44 -38.69
C SER A 831 -2.69 8.11 -37.94
N GLU A 832 -3.87 7.56 -37.66
CA GLU A 832 -4.01 6.19 -37.18
C GLU A 832 -3.64 5.20 -38.27
N VAL A 833 -3.01 4.11 -37.85
CA VAL A 833 -2.84 2.96 -38.73
C VAL A 833 -4.04 2.03 -38.50
N PRO A 834 -4.97 1.83 -39.44
CA PRO A 834 -6.17 1.03 -39.17
C PRO A 834 -5.81 -0.45 -38.96
N TYR A 835 -5.45 -1.14 -40.05
CA TYR A 835 -4.88 -2.48 -40.06
C TYR A 835 -3.62 -2.43 -40.92
N TYR A 836 -2.55 -3.05 -40.44
CA TYR A 836 -1.31 -3.18 -41.19
C TYR A 836 -0.81 -4.62 -41.12
N GLU A 837 -0.54 -5.17 -42.30
CA GLU A 837 0.15 -6.43 -42.48
C GLU A 837 1.31 -6.18 -43.44
N GLY A 838 2.54 -6.39 -42.98
CA GLY A 838 3.71 -6.18 -43.82
C GLY A 838 5.03 -6.04 -43.06
N PRO A 839 6.10 -5.58 -43.73
CA PRO A 839 7.42 -5.48 -43.14
C PRO A 839 7.48 -4.43 -42.03
N VAL A 840 8.16 -4.75 -40.94
CA VAL A 840 8.36 -3.83 -39.82
C VAL A 840 9.84 -3.78 -39.45
N LEU A 841 10.39 -2.58 -39.41
CA LEU A 841 11.74 -2.32 -38.95
C LEU A 841 11.72 -1.80 -37.51
N PHE A 842 12.28 -2.54 -36.58
CA PHE A 842 12.54 -2.07 -35.22
C PHE A 842 13.91 -1.37 -35.19
N GLU A 843 13.95 -0.11 -34.81
CA GLU A 843 15.16 0.72 -34.73
C GLU A 843 15.40 1.23 -33.30
N GLY A 844 16.67 1.40 -32.93
CA GLY A 844 17.05 1.95 -31.63
C GLY A 844 16.49 1.11 -30.48
N ALA A 845 15.95 1.76 -29.43
CA ALA A 845 15.49 1.08 -28.23
C ALA A 845 14.47 -0.05 -28.50
N ALA A 846 13.61 0.10 -29.52
CA ALA A 846 12.63 -0.92 -29.89
C ALA A 846 13.24 -2.27 -30.27
N ALA A 847 14.41 -2.29 -30.93
CA ALA A 847 15.09 -3.53 -31.29
C ALA A 847 15.53 -4.31 -30.04
N ALA A 848 16.07 -3.62 -29.04
CA ALA A 848 16.43 -4.21 -27.75
C ALA A 848 15.18 -4.64 -26.96
N GLN A 849 14.13 -3.82 -26.93
CA GLN A 849 12.89 -4.09 -26.22
C GLN A 849 12.16 -5.33 -26.79
N LEU A 850 12.15 -5.51 -28.11
CA LEU A 850 11.61 -6.69 -28.77
C LEU A 850 12.29 -7.97 -28.26
N LEU A 851 13.63 -7.98 -28.22
CA LEU A 851 14.42 -9.11 -27.73
C LEU A 851 14.22 -9.33 -26.22
N VAL A 852 14.24 -8.28 -25.41
CA VAL A 852 14.01 -8.36 -23.95
C VAL A 852 12.64 -8.96 -23.64
N GLN A 853 11.60 -8.56 -24.36
CA GLN A 853 10.23 -8.97 -24.07
C GLN A 853 9.90 -10.37 -24.63
N LEU A 854 10.44 -10.76 -25.80
CA LEU A 854 10.08 -12.02 -26.47
C LEU A 854 11.15 -13.12 -26.39
N LEU A 855 12.44 -12.78 -26.43
CA LEU A 855 13.52 -13.76 -26.46
C LEU A 855 13.89 -14.25 -25.05
N ALA A 856 14.05 -13.32 -24.11
CA ALA A 856 14.52 -13.63 -22.75
C ALA A 856 13.77 -14.79 -22.06
N PRO A 857 12.42 -14.92 -22.13
CA PRO A 857 11.72 -16.05 -21.53
C PRO A 857 12.10 -17.41 -22.10
N SER A 858 12.59 -17.47 -23.35
CA SER A 858 13.00 -18.70 -24.01
C SER A 858 14.41 -19.14 -23.65
N LEU A 859 15.15 -18.34 -22.86
CA LEU A 859 16.52 -18.61 -22.43
C LEU A 859 16.64 -18.95 -20.94
N ARG A 860 15.52 -18.92 -20.19
CA ARG A 860 15.50 -19.21 -18.75
C ARG A 860 15.27 -20.69 -18.49
N GLY A 861 16.22 -21.36 -17.87
CA GLY A 861 16.20 -22.80 -17.73
C GLY A 861 15.51 -23.31 -16.47
N THR A 862 15.40 -22.49 -15.42
CA THR A 862 14.75 -22.87 -14.16
C THR A 862 13.33 -23.38 -14.38
N PRO A 863 13.05 -24.65 -14.04
CA PRO A 863 11.69 -25.20 -14.12
C PRO A 863 10.70 -24.42 -13.26
N PRO A 864 9.39 -24.41 -13.62
CA PRO A 864 8.36 -23.92 -12.71
C PRO A 864 8.32 -24.77 -11.43
N VAL A 865 7.82 -24.20 -10.35
CA VAL A 865 7.60 -24.96 -9.11
C VAL A 865 6.53 -26.03 -9.34
N PRO A 866 6.81 -27.31 -8.99
CA PRO A 866 5.84 -28.39 -9.17
C PRO A 866 4.54 -28.11 -8.42
N GLN A 867 3.42 -28.24 -9.14
CA GLN A 867 2.06 -28.20 -8.61
C GLN A 867 1.53 -29.62 -8.35
N PRO A 868 0.84 -29.87 -7.22
CA PRO A 868 0.17 -31.14 -6.94
C PRO A 868 -0.86 -31.50 -8.02
N GLY A 869 -1.05 -32.80 -8.27
CA GLY A 869 -2.06 -33.31 -9.20
C GLY A 869 -1.75 -33.11 -10.70
N ARG A 870 -0.61 -32.51 -11.06
CA ARG A 870 -0.16 -32.37 -12.45
C ARG A 870 1.20 -33.04 -12.63
N SER A 871 1.37 -33.85 -13.68
CA SER A 871 2.67 -34.47 -13.91
C SER A 871 3.75 -33.41 -14.25
N TYR A 872 4.99 -33.65 -13.83
CA TYR A 872 6.11 -32.74 -14.09
C TYR A 872 6.29 -32.46 -15.58
N GLN A 873 6.12 -33.48 -16.43
CA GLN A 873 6.14 -33.35 -17.88
C GLN A 873 5.05 -32.41 -18.42
N GLN A 874 3.82 -32.46 -17.90
CA GLN A 874 2.76 -31.55 -18.32
C GLN A 874 3.09 -30.09 -17.98
N GLN A 875 3.68 -29.85 -16.80
CA GLN A 875 4.03 -28.52 -16.32
C GLN A 875 5.21 -27.92 -17.09
N THR A 876 6.17 -28.75 -17.51
CA THR A 876 7.36 -28.30 -18.27
C THR A 876 7.17 -28.35 -19.79
N ARG A 877 6.11 -28.98 -20.30
CA ARG A 877 5.87 -29.18 -21.75
C ARG A 877 5.98 -27.91 -22.57
N ARG A 878 5.47 -26.77 -22.08
CA ARG A 878 5.47 -25.48 -22.80
C ARG A 878 6.71 -24.62 -22.54
N GLY A 879 7.61 -25.08 -21.67
CA GLY A 879 8.82 -24.37 -21.25
C GLY A 879 9.94 -24.33 -22.31
N PRO A 880 11.06 -23.65 -21.98
CA PRO A 880 12.25 -23.58 -22.84
C PRO A 880 12.88 -24.96 -23.09
N ARG A 881 13.42 -25.20 -24.30
CA ARG A 881 14.02 -26.49 -24.72
C ARG A 881 15.29 -26.29 -25.54
N LEU A 882 16.28 -27.16 -25.33
CA LEU A 882 17.50 -27.21 -26.13
C LEU A 882 17.18 -27.53 -27.58
N ASN A 883 18.08 -27.13 -28.48
CA ASN A 883 17.98 -27.28 -29.93
C ASN A 883 16.74 -26.61 -30.57
N ARG A 884 15.93 -25.90 -29.78
CA ARG A 884 14.80 -25.14 -30.31
C ARG A 884 15.33 -23.94 -31.07
N LYS A 885 14.96 -23.84 -32.35
CA LYS A 885 15.21 -22.63 -33.14
C LYS A 885 14.44 -21.46 -32.51
N VAL A 886 15.13 -20.39 -32.15
CA VAL A 886 14.56 -19.16 -31.55
C VAL A 886 14.92 -17.92 -32.35
N LEU A 887 15.97 -17.99 -33.16
CA LEU A 887 16.45 -16.94 -34.06
C LEU A 887 16.81 -17.54 -35.43
N PRO A 888 17.09 -16.72 -36.46
CA PRO A 888 17.60 -17.19 -37.74
C PRO A 888 18.98 -17.88 -37.61
N ALA A 889 19.35 -18.68 -38.62
CA ALA A 889 20.66 -19.33 -38.65
C ALA A 889 21.81 -18.30 -38.65
N GLY A 890 22.93 -18.67 -38.05
CA GLY A 890 24.13 -17.85 -37.82
C GLY A 890 24.06 -16.93 -36.60
N TRP A 891 22.89 -16.76 -35.96
CA TRP A 891 22.75 -15.89 -34.80
C TRP A 891 23.31 -16.51 -33.53
N ARG A 892 23.91 -15.66 -32.69
CA ARG A 892 24.47 -16.05 -31.38
C ARG A 892 23.91 -15.19 -30.25
N VAL A 893 23.70 -15.81 -29.11
CA VAL A 893 23.32 -15.13 -27.86
C VAL A 893 24.17 -15.64 -26.73
N SER A 894 24.73 -14.74 -25.94
CA SER A 894 25.49 -15.07 -24.73
C SER A 894 25.15 -14.14 -23.58
N ASP A 895 25.28 -14.61 -22.35
CA ASP A 895 25.20 -13.81 -21.12
C ASP A 895 26.52 -13.95 -20.34
N ASP A 896 26.98 -12.86 -19.73
CA ASP A 896 28.20 -12.82 -18.93
C ASP A 896 28.00 -11.88 -17.74
N PRO A 897 27.49 -12.37 -16.60
CA PRO A 897 27.20 -11.52 -15.45
C PRO A 897 28.45 -10.91 -14.81
N ARG A 898 29.63 -11.47 -15.07
CA ARG A 898 30.90 -10.94 -14.55
C ARG A 898 31.32 -9.66 -15.27
N ARG A 899 30.77 -9.40 -16.46
CA ARG A 899 31.04 -8.18 -17.21
C ARG A 899 30.58 -6.96 -16.43
N ARG A 900 31.48 -5.99 -16.25
CA ARG A 900 31.18 -4.68 -15.68
C ARG A 900 31.16 -3.67 -16.82
N HIS A 901 29.98 -3.14 -17.16
CA HIS A 901 29.87 -1.95 -18.01
C HIS A 901 30.58 -0.76 -17.33
N GLU A 902 30.81 0.40 -17.95
CA GLU A 902 31.39 1.58 -17.24
C GLU A 902 30.32 2.46 -16.56
N GLN A 903 29.12 2.47 -17.14
CA GLN A 903 28.01 3.35 -16.71
C GLN A 903 26.79 2.58 -16.17
N LEU A 904 26.59 1.33 -16.60
CA LEU A 904 25.35 0.60 -16.34
C LEU A 904 25.51 -0.39 -15.17
N PRO A 905 24.51 -0.51 -14.29
CA PRO A 905 24.46 -1.55 -13.26
C PRO A 905 24.01 -2.89 -13.86
N GLY A 906 24.32 -4.00 -13.18
CA GLY A 906 23.79 -5.33 -13.54
C GLY A 906 24.78 -6.49 -13.43
N GLY A 907 26.08 -6.20 -13.46
CA GLY A 907 27.11 -7.22 -13.25
C GLY A 907 27.31 -7.56 -11.77
N TYR A 908 27.60 -8.83 -11.50
CA TYR A 908 27.89 -9.39 -10.17
C TYR A 908 28.90 -10.55 -10.28
N ASP A 909 29.44 -11.01 -9.15
CA ASP A 909 30.40 -12.13 -9.11
C ASP A 909 29.74 -13.44 -8.68
N TYR A 910 28.78 -13.34 -7.75
CA TYR A 910 27.99 -14.46 -7.26
C TYR A 910 26.50 -14.14 -7.37
N ASP A 911 25.72 -15.14 -7.75
CA ASP A 911 24.27 -15.01 -7.80
C ASP A 911 23.64 -15.08 -6.40
N GLN A 912 22.32 -14.96 -6.33
CA GLN A 912 21.60 -14.92 -5.04
C GLN A 912 21.47 -16.30 -4.37
N GLU A 913 21.98 -17.37 -4.99
CA GLU A 913 22.10 -18.70 -4.40
C GLU A 913 23.56 -19.03 -4.00
N GLY A 914 24.49 -18.08 -4.16
CA GLY A 914 25.90 -18.21 -3.81
C GLY A 914 26.73 -18.94 -4.86
N VAL A 915 26.23 -19.08 -6.10
CA VAL A 915 26.95 -19.73 -7.19
C VAL A 915 27.74 -18.69 -7.97
N GLN A 916 29.01 -18.98 -8.26
CA GLN A 916 29.86 -18.10 -9.05
C GLN A 916 29.27 -17.89 -10.44
N ALA A 917 29.18 -16.63 -10.87
CA ALA A 917 28.70 -16.27 -12.18
C ALA A 917 29.66 -16.74 -13.28
N GLU A 918 29.11 -17.38 -14.32
CA GLU A 918 29.89 -17.83 -15.48
C GLU A 918 29.32 -17.26 -16.79
N PRO A 919 30.15 -17.00 -17.81
CA PRO A 919 29.67 -16.68 -19.14
C PRO A 919 29.07 -17.90 -19.80
N VAL A 920 27.90 -17.74 -20.42
CA VAL A 920 27.15 -18.84 -21.06
C VAL A 920 26.79 -18.46 -22.48
N GLU A 921 27.08 -19.34 -23.44
CA GLU A 921 26.53 -19.24 -24.79
C GLU A 921 25.14 -19.89 -24.80
N LEU A 922 24.09 -19.08 -24.92
CA LEU A 922 22.70 -19.52 -24.81
C LEU A 922 22.12 -19.95 -26.16
N VAL A 923 22.55 -19.30 -27.24
CA VAL A 923 22.09 -19.58 -28.61
C VAL A 923 23.29 -19.66 -29.54
N ARG A 924 23.37 -20.73 -30.34
CA ARG A 924 24.34 -20.92 -31.41
C ARG A 924 23.61 -21.29 -32.68
N ASP A 925 23.97 -20.67 -33.81
CA ASP A 925 23.31 -20.87 -35.10
C ASP A 925 21.77 -20.72 -35.03
N GLY A 926 21.30 -19.76 -34.24
CA GLY A 926 19.87 -19.48 -34.04
C GLY A 926 19.10 -20.49 -33.17
N ARG A 927 19.78 -21.51 -32.65
CA ARG A 927 19.19 -22.56 -31.81
C ARG A 927 19.69 -22.44 -30.38
N VAL A 928 18.79 -22.67 -29.43
CA VAL A 928 19.15 -22.71 -28.00
C VAL A 928 20.13 -23.85 -27.76
N VAL A 929 21.30 -23.55 -27.22
CA VAL A 929 22.32 -24.54 -26.85
C VAL A 929 22.53 -24.64 -25.34
N ASP A 930 22.11 -23.62 -24.59
CA ASP A 930 22.17 -23.59 -23.14
C ASP A 930 21.09 -22.64 -22.56
N PHE A 931 20.97 -22.59 -21.23
CA PHE A 931 20.05 -21.74 -20.50
C PHE A 931 20.75 -20.98 -19.39
N VAL A 932 20.20 -19.83 -18.99
CA VAL A 932 20.52 -19.27 -17.67
C VAL A 932 19.82 -20.12 -16.61
N MET A 933 20.58 -20.63 -15.65
CA MET A 933 20.14 -21.63 -14.69
C MET A 933 20.31 -21.12 -13.25
N SER A 934 19.34 -21.49 -12.42
CA SER A 934 19.50 -21.54 -10.95
C SER A 934 20.03 -22.92 -10.54
N ARG A 935 20.23 -23.16 -9.25
CA ARG A 935 20.53 -24.48 -8.67
C ARG A 935 19.44 -25.51 -8.84
N VAL A 936 18.31 -25.14 -9.41
CA VAL A 936 17.21 -26.06 -9.71
C VAL A 936 17.50 -26.82 -11.00
N PRO A 937 17.81 -28.12 -10.94
CA PRO A 937 18.17 -28.89 -12.11
C PRO A 937 16.95 -29.17 -13.01
N ARG A 938 17.23 -29.46 -14.28
CA ARG A 938 16.30 -30.03 -15.24
C ARG A 938 16.94 -31.23 -15.94
N SER A 939 16.16 -32.05 -16.60
CA SER A 939 16.66 -33.29 -17.23
C SER A 939 17.79 -33.05 -18.23
N GLU A 940 17.76 -31.91 -18.94
CA GLU A 940 18.78 -31.58 -19.94
C GLU A 940 20.01 -30.85 -19.37
N LEU A 941 19.92 -30.26 -18.17
CA LEU A 941 20.99 -29.47 -17.53
C LEU A 941 20.84 -29.52 -16.01
N ALA A 942 21.81 -30.11 -15.33
CA ALA A 942 21.74 -30.40 -13.90
C ALA A 942 22.41 -29.35 -12.98
N GLY A 943 23.15 -28.38 -13.53
CA GLY A 943 23.93 -27.41 -12.75
C GLY A 943 23.44 -25.96 -12.90
N SER A 944 23.66 -25.17 -11.85
CA SER A 944 23.60 -23.70 -11.93
C SER A 944 24.82 -23.16 -12.67
N ASN A 945 24.67 -22.01 -13.33
CA ASN A 945 25.75 -21.24 -13.95
C ASN A 945 25.82 -19.82 -13.38
N GLY A 946 25.35 -19.63 -12.14
CA GLY A 946 25.42 -18.35 -11.44
C GLY A 946 24.45 -17.29 -11.98
N HIS A 947 23.22 -17.69 -12.32
CA HIS A 947 22.19 -16.78 -12.84
C HIS A 947 20.91 -16.73 -11.99
N ALA A 948 20.91 -17.29 -10.78
CA ALA A 948 19.77 -17.25 -9.88
C ALA A 948 19.55 -15.83 -9.33
N ARG A 949 18.51 -15.15 -9.82
CA ARG A 949 18.17 -13.78 -9.40
C ARG A 949 16.66 -13.62 -9.17
N GLY A 950 16.29 -12.71 -8.26
CA GLY A 950 14.91 -12.41 -7.91
C GLY A 950 14.76 -11.25 -6.92
N GLY A 951 13.50 -11.02 -6.51
CA GLY A 951 13.21 -10.20 -5.33
C GLY A 951 13.61 -10.94 -4.06
N LEU A 952 13.96 -10.20 -3.01
CA LEU A 952 14.21 -10.80 -1.69
C LEU A 952 12.95 -11.52 -1.20
N GLY A 953 13.08 -12.76 -0.72
CA GLY A 953 11.96 -13.63 -0.33
C GLY A 953 11.09 -14.13 -1.49
N GLY A 954 11.41 -13.75 -2.73
CA GLY A 954 10.77 -14.29 -3.93
C GLY A 954 11.49 -15.53 -4.46
N GLN A 955 10.83 -16.28 -5.35
CA GLN A 955 11.48 -17.41 -6.02
C GLN A 955 12.63 -16.93 -6.92
N LEU A 956 13.83 -17.38 -6.58
CA LEU A 956 15.01 -17.22 -7.42
C LEU A 956 14.87 -18.10 -8.67
N ALA A 957 15.32 -17.56 -9.79
CA ALA A 957 15.32 -18.25 -11.07
C ALA A 957 16.46 -17.73 -11.94
N GLY A 958 16.89 -18.55 -12.90
CA GLY A 958 17.83 -18.18 -13.95
C GLY A 958 17.33 -16.94 -14.70
N ARG A 959 18.08 -15.85 -14.63
CA ARG A 959 17.76 -14.58 -15.29
C ARG A 959 19.01 -13.93 -15.87
N LEU A 960 18.80 -13.31 -17.02
CA LEU A 960 19.85 -12.60 -17.75
C LEU A 960 20.36 -11.39 -16.95
N ALA A 961 21.65 -11.10 -17.10
CA ALA A 961 22.37 -10.06 -16.37
C ALA A 961 23.05 -9.07 -17.32
N ASP A 962 24.02 -9.53 -18.11
CA ASP A 962 24.67 -8.74 -19.15
C ASP A 962 24.83 -9.61 -20.40
N TRP A 963 23.88 -9.50 -21.32
CA TRP A 963 23.77 -10.39 -22.49
C TRP A 963 23.98 -9.66 -23.80
N SER A 964 24.40 -10.41 -24.80
CA SER A 964 24.62 -9.92 -26.17
C SER A 964 23.91 -10.79 -27.19
N VAL A 965 23.34 -10.14 -28.20
CA VAL A 965 22.67 -10.78 -29.34
C VAL A 965 23.41 -10.35 -30.59
N VAL A 966 24.08 -11.29 -31.25
CA VAL A 966 24.94 -11.04 -32.42
C VAL A 966 24.32 -11.72 -33.65
N PRO A 967 24.02 -10.97 -34.72
CA PRO A 967 23.47 -11.55 -35.94
C PRO A 967 24.55 -12.31 -36.72
N GLY A 968 24.15 -13.37 -37.44
CA GLY A 968 25.08 -14.12 -38.28
C GLY A 968 25.66 -13.30 -39.43
N ARG A 969 24.84 -12.39 -39.98
CA ARG A 969 25.25 -11.39 -40.97
C ARG A 969 24.69 -10.02 -40.58
N GLY A 970 25.55 -9.14 -40.10
CA GLY A 970 25.21 -7.74 -39.86
C GLY A 970 25.27 -6.92 -41.15
N LEU A 971 24.27 -6.07 -41.37
CA LEU A 971 24.22 -5.13 -42.50
C LEU A 971 24.65 -3.72 -42.06
N SER A 972 25.32 -2.98 -42.94
CA SER A 972 25.52 -1.54 -42.75
C SER A 972 24.19 -0.79 -42.85
N SER A 973 24.11 0.44 -42.34
CA SER A 973 22.89 1.27 -42.43
C SER A 973 22.36 1.36 -43.87
N ARG A 974 23.21 1.69 -44.85
CA ARG A 974 22.82 1.71 -46.28
C ARG A 974 22.30 0.35 -46.79
N ALA A 975 22.82 -0.76 -46.26
CA ALA A 975 22.36 -2.09 -46.64
C ALA A 975 21.04 -2.47 -45.94
N MET A 976 20.80 -1.99 -44.72
CA MET A 976 19.51 -2.09 -44.04
C MET A 976 18.43 -1.34 -44.81
N ASP A 977 18.71 -0.12 -45.28
CA ASP A 977 17.75 0.66 -46.08
C ASP A 977 17.40 -0.06 -47.39
N ARG A 978 18.39 -0.65 -48.06
CA ARG A 978 18.15 -1.47 -49.26
C ARG A 978 17.35 -2.74 -48.96
N ALA A 979 17.55 -3.36 -47.80
CA ALA A 979 16.79 -4.53 -47.37
C ALA A 979 15.32 -4.15 -47.10
N LEU A 980 15.10 -3.04 -46.39
CA LEU A 980 13.77 -2.50 -46.14
C LEU A 980 13.04 -2.15 -47.44
N ALA A 981 13.69 -1.41 -48.35
CA ALA A 981 13.12 -1.04 -49.65
C ALA A 981 12.81 -2.27 -50.52
N ARG A 982 13.59 -3.35 -50.38
CA ARG A 982 13.30 -4.62 -51.05
C ARG A 982 12.07 -5.28 -50.44
N ALA A 983 12.00 -5.41 -49.11
CA ALA A 983 10.87 -6.00 -48.41
C ALA A 983 9.57 -5.23 -48.72
N GLN A 984 9.63 -3.90 -48.73
CA GLN A 984 8.55 -3.01 -49.15
C GLN A 984 8.03 -3.35 -50.56
N ARG A 985 8.93 -3.41 -51.56
CA ARG A 985 8.55 -3.73 -52.94
C ARG A 985 8.00 -5.14 -53.08
N SER A 986 8.59 -6.11 -52.39
CA SER A 986 8.13 -7.51 -52.40
C SER A 986 6.72 -7.65 -51.82
N ALA A 987 6.40 -6.86 -50.79
CA ALA A 987 5.07 -6.83 -50.18
C ALA A 987 4.04 -6.01 -51.00
N GLY A 988 4.46 -5.35 -52.09
CA GLY A 988 3.58 -4.48 -52.89
C GLY A 988 3.09 -3.24 -52.13
N LEU A 989 3.84 -2.78 -51.12
CA LEU A 989 3.44 -1.68 -50.24
C LEU A 989 4.10 -0.36 -50.64
N GLU A 990 3.33 0.74 -50.59
CA GLU A 990 3.85 2.09 -50.84
C GLU A 990 4.70 2.64 -49.67
N ARG A 991 4.50 2.10 -48.47
CA ARG A 991 5.15 2.51 -47.22
C ARG A 991 5.22 1.34 -46.23
N VAL A 992 6.17 1.41 -45.30
CA VAL A 992 6.41 0.38 -44.27
C VAL A 992 6.53 1.01 -42.88
N LEU A 993 6.23 0.23 -41.83
CA LEU A 993 6.34 0.72 -40.46
C LEU A 993 7.78 0.62 -39.93
N VAL A 994 8.23 1.70 -39.30
CA VAL A 994 9.45 1.74 -38.51
C VAL A 994 9.08 2.05 -37.06
N ILE A 995 9.41 1.13 -36.15
CA ILE A 995 9.11 1.23 -34.71
C ILE A 995 10.38 1.60 -33.95
N ARG A 996 10.31 2.65 -33.13
CA ARG A 996 11.44 3.20 -32.37
C ARG A 996 11.35 2.97 -30.87
N ALA A 997 10.14 2.81 -30.34
CA ALA A 997 9.92 2.50 -28.93
C ALA A 997 8.66 1.65 -28.71
N LEU A 998 8.73 0.81 -27.68
CA LEU A 998 7.66 -0.02 -27.17
C LEU A 998 7.39 0.31 -25.70
N ASP A 999 6.15 0.13 -25.27
CA ASP A 999 5.79 0.17 -23.87
C ASP A 999 6.39 -1.01 -23.09
N ARG A 1000 6.55 -0.81 -21.79
CA ARG A 1000 6.94 -1.88 -20.87
C ARG A 1000 5.83 -2.91 -20.77
N SER A 1001 6.19 -4.18 -20.88
CA SER A 1001 5.26 -5.31 -20.81
C SER A 1001 5.76 -6.40 -19.86
N SER A 1002 4.88 -7.37 -19.59
CA SER A 1002 5.21 -8.60 -18.88
C SER A 1002 6.05 -9.52 -19.78
N ALA A 1003 6.91 -10.32 -19.16
CA ALA A 1003 7.79 -11.22 -19.91
C ALA A 1003 6.99 -12.17 -20.82
N GLY A 1004 7.38 -12.24 -22.10
CA GLY A 1004 6.72 -13.08 -23.12
C GLY A 1004 5.55 -12.42 -23.84
N ARG A 1005 5.22 -11.15 -23.53
CA ARG A 1005 4.23 -10.35 -24.26
C ARG A 1005 4.88 -9.08 -24.76
N LEU A 1006 4.66 -8.74 -26.03
CA LEU A 1006 5.16 -7.49 -26.59
C LEU A 1006 4.27 -6.32 -26.11
N GLY A 1007 4.89 -5.23 -25.69
CA GLY A 1007 4.20 -4.00 -25.31
C GLY A 1007 3.60 -3.27 -26.50
N ARG A 1008 2.70 -2.33 -26.23
CA ARG A 1008 2.13 -1.43 -27.25
C ARG A 1008 3.20 -0.58 -27.90
N VAL A 1009 2.96 -0.15 -29.13
CA VAL A 1009 3.88 0.72 -29.86
C VAL A 1009 3.82 2.16 -29.33
N SER A 1010 4.91 2.62 -28.70
CA SER A 1010 5.00 3.96 -28.10
C SER A 1010 5.72 4.98 -28.98
N GLU A 1011 6.39 4.56 -30.06
CA GLU A 1011 6.92 5.43 -31.10
C GLU A 1011 7.04 4.69 -32.45
N ALA A 1012 6.41 5.22 -33.50
CA ALA A 1012 6.51 4.67 -34.86
C ALA A 1012 6.30 5.73 -35.95
N VAL A 1013 6.83 5.44 -37.15
CA VAL A 1013 6.68 6.24 -38.37
C VAL A 1013 6.36 5.32 -39.56
N TRP A 1014 5.63 5.84 -40.55
CA TRP A 1014 5.68 5.35 -41.92
C TRP A 1014 7.01 5.77 -42.55
N ARG A 1015 7.67 4.86 -43.26
CA ARG A 1015 8.78 5.19 -44.17
C ARG A 1015 8.37 4.86 -45.60
N TYR A 1016 8.49 5.84 -46.49
CA TYR A 1016 8.15 5.75 -47.90
C TYR A 1016 9.37 5.34 -48.75
N GLY A 1017 9.15 4.90 -49.99
CA GLY A 1017 10.21 4.42 -50.87
C GLY A 1017 11.26 5.48 -51.28
N ASP A 1018 10.91 6.77 -51.13
CA ASP A 1018 11.78 7.93 -51.33
C ASP A 1018 12.60 8.30 -50.07
N GLY A 1019 12.41 7.57 -48.96
CA GLY A 1019 13.05 7.81 -47.67
C GLY A 1019 12.33 8.83 -46.78
N ARG A 1020 11.22 9.41 -47.23
CA ARG A 1020 10.39 10.29 -46.41
C ARG A 1020 9.80 9.51 -45.24
N GLU A 1021 9.72 10.15 -44.08
CA GLU A 1021 9.08 9.59 -42.89
C GLU A 1021 7.89 10.42 -42.43
N GLU A 1022 6.84 9.75 -41.98
CA GLU A 1022 5.63 10.38 -41.43
C GLU A 1022 5.26 9.68 -40.11
N PRO A 1023 5.18 10.41 -38.98
CA PRO A 1023 4.76 9.84 -37.71
C PRO A 1023 3.37 9.20 -37.77
N VAL A 1024 3.17 8.13 -37.01
CA VAL A 1024 1.89 7.41 -36.95
C VAL A 1024 1.46 7.12 -35.52
N LEU A 1025 0.14 7.04 -35.33
CA LEU A 1025 -0.47 6.48 -34.13
C LEU A 1025 -0.72 4.99 -34.37
N ALA A 1026 0.13 4.19 -33.76
CA ALA A 1026 0.12 2.74 -33.85
C ALA A 1026 0.22 2.11 -32.47
N LEU A 1027 -0.08 0.83 -32.23
CA LEU A 1027 -1.09 -0.17 -32.62
C LEU A 1027 -0.85 -1.32 -31.63
N GLU A 1028 -1.85 -2.15 -31.39
CA GLU A 1028 -1.61 -3.41 -30.70
C GLU A 1028 -1.12 -4.45 -31.72
N PHE A 1029 -0.07 -5.18 -31.34
CA PHE A 1029 0.40 -6.31 -32.13
C PHE A 1029 -0.64 -7.43 -32.08
N LEU A 1030 -1.00 -7.96 -33.24
CA LEU A 1030 -1.89 -9.12 -33.35
C LEU A 1030 -1.03 -10.38 -33.52
N GLY A 1031 -1.17 -11.34 -32.59
CA GLY A 1031 -0.53 -12.65 -32.71
C GLY A 1031 1.01 -12.68 -32.61
N VAL A 1032 1.67 -11.56 -32.28
CA VAL A 1032 3.13 -11.52 -32.15
C VAL A 1032 3.58 -12.20 -30.86
N ASP A 1033 4.36 -13.27 -31.03
CA ASP A 1033 4.93 -14.04 -29.94
C ASP A 1033 6.42 -14.34 -30.18
N ARG A 1034 7.04 -15.12 -29.29
CA ARG A 1034 8.45 -15.52 -29.41
C ARG A 1034 8.82 -16.22 -30.74
N ARG A 1035 7.86 -16.75 -31.50
CA ARG A 1035 8.10 -17.42 -32.79
C ARG A 1035 8.43 -16.40 -33.88
N SER A 1036 7.85 -15.20 -33.80
CA SER A 1036 8.08 -14.11 -34.76
C SER A 1036 9.56 -13.70 -34.85
N LEU A 1037 10.35 -13.95 -33.81
CA LEU A 1037 11.80 -13.70 -33.83
C LEU A 1037 12.57 -14.57 -34.84
N ARG A 1038 11.98 -15.67 -35.31
CA ARG A 1038 12.57 -16.53 -36.35
C ARG A 1038 12.47 -15.92 -37.74
N ASP A 1039 11.58 -14.95 -37.91
CA ASP A 1039 11.23 -14.31 -39.17
C ASP A 1039 11.99 -12.98 -39.35
N ILE A 1040 13.02 -12.75 -38.53
CA ILE A 1040 13.97 -11.65 -38.71
C ILE A 1040 14.77 -11.93 -39.98
N VAL A 1041 14.63 -11.06 -40.98
CA VAL A 1041 15.28 -11.24 -42.28
C VAL A 1041 16.54 -10.41 -42.46
N ALA A 1042 16.67 -9.33 -41.68
CA ALA A 1042 17.86 -8.48 -41.69
C ALA A 1042 18.10 -7.86 -40.31
N ALA A 1043 19.37 -7.65 -40.00
CA ALA A 1043 19.80 -6.99 -38.77
C ALA A 1043 21.03 -6.12 -39.03
N SER A 1044 21.16 -5.02 -38.28
CA SER A 1044 22.32 -4.15 -38.41
C SER A 1044 23.59 -4.80 -37.85
N ALA A 1045 24.74 -4.48 -38.45
CA ALA A 1045 26.06 -4.81 -37.91
C ALA A 1045 26.37 -3.96 -36.67
N GLU A 1046 25.89 -2.72 -36.66
CA GLU A 1046 26.03 -1.83 -35.53
C GLU A 1046 25.17 -2.32 -34.36
N GLN A 1047 25.78 -2.40 -33.17
CA GLN A 1047 25.13 -2.77 -31.93
C GLN A 1047 24.92 -1.53 -31.04
N GLN A 1048 23.96 -1.63 -30.14
CA GLN A 1048 23.71 -0.68 -29.07
C GLN A 1048 23.64 -1.39 -27.73
N THR A 1049 24.06 -0.69 -26.68
CA THR A 1049 23.89 -1.11 -25.29
C THR A 1049 22.62 -0.48 -24.73
N TYR A 1050 21.75 -1.29 -24.12
CA TYR A 1050 20.52 -0.83 -23.50
C TYR A 1050 20.41 -1.40 -22.07
N GLY A 1051 20.32 -0.51 -21.08
CA GLY A 1051 20.09 -0.86 -19.69
C GLY A 1051 18.61 -0.84 -19.35
N TYR A 1052 18.14 -1.80 -18.54
CA TYR A 1052 16.75 -1.84 -18.08
C TYR A 1052 16.63 -2.50 -16.71
N LEU A 1053 15.49 -2.27 -16.05
CA LEU A 1053 15.15 -2.89 -14.78
C LEU A 1053 14.24 -4.10 -15.00
N ALA A 1054 14.83 -5.30 -15.04
CA ALA A 1054 14.09 -6.55 -15.18
C ALA A 1054 13.17 -6.80 -13.97
N SER A 1055 12.05 -7.49 -14.21
CA SER A 1055 11.11 -7.88 -13.15
C SER A 1055 11.76 -8.78 -12.10
N THR A 1056 11.50 -8.52 -10.82
CA THR A 1056 11.91 -9.35 -9.68
C THR A 1056 11.15 -10.68 -9.60
N SER A 1057 9.93 -10.75 -10.13
CA SER A 1057 9.10 -11.98 -10.18
C SER A 1057 9.15 -12.66 -11.53
N ALA A 1058 8.89 -13.97 -11.57
CA ALA A 1058 8.80 -14.73 -12.82
C ALA A 1058 7.55 -14.27 -13.59
N GLY A 1059 7.71 -13.88 -14.86
CA GLY A 1059 6.60 -13.37 -15.68
C GLY A 1059 6.16 -11.93 -15.40
N GLY A 1060 6.73 -11.25 -14.40
CA GLY A 1060 6.34 -9.88 -14.05
C GLY A 1060 6.76 -8.82 -15.08
N LYS A 1061 6.25 -7.60 -14.87
CA LYS A 1061 6.44 -6.44 -15.75
C LYS A 1061 7.80 -5.77 -15.55
N ILE A 1062 8.40 -5.28 -16.62
CA ILE A 1062 9.64 -4.49 -16.57
C ILE A 1062 9.44 -3.21 -15.73
N GLY A 1063 10.38 -2.93 -14.84
CA GLY A 1063 10.35 -1.84 -13.87
C GLY A 1063 10.60 -0.45 -14.46
N SER A 1064 10.02 0.59 -13.85
CA SER A 1064 10.28 2.01 -14.21
C SER A 1064 11.36 2.59 -13.33
N THR A 1065 11.25 2.39 -12.01
CA THR A 1065 12.22 2.84 -11.02
C THR A 1065 12.54 1.76 -9.99
N SER A 1066 12.09 0.53 -10.23
CA SER A 1066 12.32 -0.62 -9.34
C SER A 1066 12.49 -1.90 -10.16
N GLY A 1067 13.56 -2.65 -9.94
CA GLY A 1067 13.75 -3.96 -10.56
C GLY A 1067 15.18 -4.45 -10.37
N MET A 1068 15.55 -5.48 -11.13
CA MET A 1068 16.93 -5.96 -11.20
C MET A 1068 17.62 -5.28 -12.38
N PRO A 1069 18.74 -4.57 -12.16
CA PRO A 1069 19.54 -4.06 -13.25
C PRO A 1069 20.00 -5.17 -14.20
N THR A 1070 19.77 -4.95 -15.49
CA THR A 1070 20.16 -5.86 -16.58
C THR A 1070 20.59 -5.03 -17.80
N VAL A 1071 21.58 -5.52 -18.53
CA VAL A 1071 22.13 -4.90 -19.74
C VAL A 1071 21.97 -5.84 -20.92
N ILE A 1072 21.58 -5.30 -22.08
CA ILE A 1072 21.59 -6.01 -23.37
C ILE A 1072 22.42 -5.25 -24.39
N ARG A 1073 23.29 -5.96 -25.13
CA ARG A 1073 23.88 -5.51 -26.39
C ARG A 1073 23.15 -6.15 -27.56
N ALA A 1074 22.43 -5.35 -28.34
CA ALA A 1074 21.60 -5.82 -29.45
C ALA A 1074 21.90 -5.04 -30.74
N PRO A 1075 21.53 -5.57 -31.93
CA PRO A 1075 21.55 -4.79 -33.17
C PRO A 1075 20.73 -3.51 -33.02
N ARG A 1076 21.21 -2.42 -33.63
CA ARG A 1076 20.44 -1.17 -33.73
C ARG A 1076 19.20 -1.26 -34.59
N GLY A 1077 19.16 -2.19 -35.55
CA GLY A 1077 18.02 -2.41 -36.44
C GLY A 1077 17.68 -3.89 -36.59
N LEU A 1078 16.38 -4.23 -36.56
CA LEU A 1078 15.83 -5.57 -36.81
C LEU A 1078 14.65 -5.48 -37.78
N LEU A 1079 14.73 -6.12 -38.93
CA LEU A 1079 13.66 -6.16 -39.94
C LEU A 1079 12.93 -7.51 -39.89
N LEU A 1080 11.62 -7.47 -39.73
CA LEU A 1080 10.72 -8.61 -39.89
C LEU A 1080 9.84 -8.37 -41.13
N GLU A 1081 9.64 -9.39 -41.97
CA GLU A 1081 8.94 -9.22 -43.26
C GLU A 1081 7.42 -9.11 -43.16
N GLN A 1082 6.81 -9.70 -42.13
CA GLN A 1082 5.37 -9.75 -42.01
C GLN A 1082 4.97 -9.72 -40.54
N LEU A 1083 4.44 -8.59 -40.09
CA LEU A 1083 3.76 -8.45 -38.80
C LEU A 1083 2.39 -7.86 -38.99
N GLU A 1084 1.45 -8.31 -38.17
CA GLU A 1084 0.10 -7.77 -38.10
C GLU A 1084 -0.03 -6.81 -36.91
N LEU A 1085 -0.55 -5.64 -37.20
CA LEU A 1085 -0.86 -4.62 -36.21
C LEU A 1085 -2.25 -4.07 -36.51
N ALA A 1086 -3.03 -3.80 -35.46
CA ALA A 1086 -4.31 -3.11 -35.60
C ALA A 1086 -4.52 -2.02 -34.54
N TYR A 1087 -5.40 -1.08 -34.87
CA TYR A 1087 -5.74 -0.01 -33.95
C TYR A 1087 -6.73 -0.56 -32.93
N PRO A 1088 -6.42 -0.51 -31.62
CA PRO A 1088 -7.27 -1.14 -30.60
C PRO A 1088 -8.61 -0.41 -30.40
N GLY A 1089 -8.85 0.71 -31.08
CA GLY A 1089 -9.98 1.60 -30.82
C GLY A 1089 -9.79 2.43 -29.55
N SER A 1090 -10.56 3.52 -29.43
CA SER A 1090 -10.76 4.21 -28.15
C SER A 1090 -12.13 3.82 -27.60
N SER A 1091 -12.18 3.12 -26.48
CA SER A 1091 -13.42 2.97 -25.68
C SER A 1091 -13.62 4.15 -24.72
N GLN A 1092 -12.69 5.13 -24.68
CA GLN A 1092 -12.73 6.23 -23.73
C GLN A 1092 -13.54 7.39 -24.29
N LYS A 1093 -14.62 7.74 -23.57
CA LYS A 1093 -15.40 8.95 -23.84
C LYS A 1093 -14.52 10.21 -23.62
N PRO A 1094 -14.67 11.27 -24.42
CA PRO A 1094 -13.97 12.54 -24.23
C PRO A 1094 -14.35 13.22 -22.91
N PHE A 1095 -13.44 14.02 -22.34
CA PHE A 1095 -13.67 14.74 -21.07
C PHE A 1095 -14.94 15.59 -21.13
N ALA A 1096 -15.72 15.60 -20.05
CA ALA A 1096 -16.87 16.47 -19.91
C ALA A 1096 -16.41 17.93 -19.82
N ILE A 1097 -15.32 18.19 -19.08
CA ILE A 1097 -14.68 19.51 -18.99
C ILE A 1097 -13.18 19.43 -19.35
N PRO A 1098 -12.62 20.42 -20.08
CA PRO A 1098 -11.20 20.42 -20.46
C PRO A 1098 -10.26 20.68 -19.26
N PRO A 1099 -9.00 20.21 -19.31
CA PRO A 1099 -8.02 20.48 -18.26
C PRO A 1099 -7.74 21.97 -18.09
N PRO A 1100 -7.49 22.45 -16.85
CA PRO A 1100 -7.10 23.83 -16.65
C PRO A 1100 -5.71 24.09 -17.27
N PRO A 1101 -5.45 25.33 -17.75
CA PRO A 1101 -4.12 25.71 -18.19
C PRO A 1101 -3.15 25.66 -17.01
N LEU A 1102 -1.91 25.26 -17.26
CA LEU A 1102 -0.84 25.55 -16.31
C LEU A 1102 -0.60 27.05 -16.40
N LEU A 1103 -0.76 27.76 -15.29
CA LEU A 1103 -0.37 29.17 -15.21
C LEU A 1103 1.13 29.23 -15.56
N ALA A 1104 1.51 30.11 -16.49
CA ALA A 1104 2.92 30.42 -16.69
C ALA A 1104 3.48 30.89 -15.34
N GLU A 1105 4.70 30.47 -14.99
CA GLU A 1105 5.41 31.09 -13.87
C GLU A 1105 5.27 32.60 -14.08
N GLN A 1106 4.64 33.30 -13.15
CA GLN A 1106 4.81 34.74 -13.08
C GLN A 1106 6.29 34.91 -12.86
N ASP A 1107 7.01 35.38 -13.87
CA ASP A 1107 8.38 35.84 -13.74
C ASP A 1107 8.41 36.72 -12.50
N GLY A 1108 9.05 36.23 -11.44
CA GLY A 1108 9.32 37.01 -10.24
C GLY A 1108 10.23 38.15 -10.64
N SER A 1109 9.63 39.28 -11.00
CA SER A 1109 10.29 40.56 -11.17
C SER A 1109 10.42 41.27 -9.83
#